data_AF-A0A420YP11-F1
#
_entry.id   AF-A0A420YP11-F1
#
_cell.length_a   1.000
_cell.length_b   1.000
_cell.length_c   1.000
_cell.angle_alpha   90.00
_cell.angle_beta   90.00
_cell.angle_gamma   90.00
#
_symmetry.space_group_name_H-M   'P 1'
#
loop_
_entity.id
_entity.type
_entity.pdbx_description
1 polymer ?
#
loop_
_entity_poly.entity_id
_entity_poly.type
_entity_poly.pdbx_seq_one_letter_code
_entity_poly.pdbx_strand_id
1 'polypeptide(L)'
;MVFTNPSYVTFTVRNLPLGTTEQDVQNHINSRVRGARPLVGAIIQEPTRPLCYTTVTIRQDTDKDWKDKLKGSTIYPVKSSENFQINVSQEFLGVTTLVEHEDAQFDFYFVHGLGGHAFKTWSQDSDKAVPPHMWPRDFLPNDVKEQPLDPNKPNGPKLRGRFSTIGYQANARNTWPATTTIERVAENFLIQIKTDRPEGSTRPMYFACHSLGGLVLCQALIQALHDDASQPGLREDVRSIFYQNNECLVKGVFFFGTPFSGSNLATYASLIVKAMNGNSALISSLRDHAEGLSTILGKFNQLRNQPATKIPILIAYEKKPMYGYKFVTQPDSAMASGSFNDVSSMGIDGDHRTMVKFESPQDQDYRTLSSLIIRMIQSTLSNPGPVTRNFARAPHLDNKDSEAFTARPPSRAATTSSITSVPPPYRSPSTYRPNRPTVLATHSEGDVVAGPDHAEHHDYYSWTRRDSKFQDAQPGLALSPSNLPISRLSITGPTNGQGPANHENTSAFNQLAQFDIVFLVDDTGSMVTQDCDGGETRWAELIQSMRYIVDLVCHYDKDGVDVHFLINSLKDEPEIREGQRVMTLLTKEVGPDEMGGGTYMQDQLWEILTRSIDKFEDYRRNLKYTPKPERPKKLNLIVITDGAADDKEEVEFTITSAAQRLDQLRAPPNQVGIQFLQIGKDVQAGKWLEFLDDSLHKMQGIRDIVDTRPWNNPEVVNQSFTKRLEQILLGAVSRLKDGEETVELHS
;
A
#
# COMPACT_ATOMS: atom_id res chain seq x y z
N MET A 1 19.58 24.92 -22.10
CA MET A 1 19.73 23.61 -21.42
C MET A 1 18.73 23.56 -20.28
N VAL A 2 17.92 22.51 -20.20
CA VAL A 2 17.17 22.20 -18.98
C VAL A 2 18.13 21.43 -18.08
N PHE A 3 18.44 21.96 -16.90
CA PHE A 3 19.23 21.22 -15.91
C PHE A 3 18.29 20.29 -15.16
N THR A 4 18.36 19.00 -15.45
CA THR A 4 17.76 17.95 -14.61
C THR A 4 18.48 17.91 -13.28
N ASN A 5 17.76 17.82 -12.15
CA ASN A 5 18.38 17.57 -10.86
C ASN A 5 19.18 16.24 -10.92
N PRO A 6 20.37 16.16 -10.29
CA PRO A 6 21.12 14.92 -10.22
C PRO A 6 20.41 13.94 -9.29
N SER A 7 19.89 12.84 -9.83
CA SER A 7 19.36 11.75 -9.01
C SER A 7 20.51 10.90 -8.44
N TYR A 8 20.23 10.21 -7.34
CA TYR A 8 21.21 9.43 -6.58
C TYR A 8 20.72 8.01 -6.33
N VAL A 9 21.66 7.07 -6.21
CA VAL A 9 21.38 5.68 -5.85
C VAL A 9 22.35 5.18 -4.78
N THR A 10 21.81 4.53 -3.76
CA THR A 10 22.58 3.85 -2.71
C THR A 10 22.49 2.34 -2.87
N PHE A 11 23.61 1.65 -2.72
CA PHE A 11 23.73 0.19 -2.79
C PHE A 11 24.73 -0.33 -1.75
N THR A 12 24.68 -1.63 -1.48
CA THR A 12 25.72 -2.34 -0.73
C THR A 12 26.84 -2.80 -1.66
N VAL A 13 28.07 -2.76 -1.18
CA VAL A 13 29.24 -3.41 -1.79
C VAL A 13 29.73 -4.48 -0.82
N ARG A 14 29.62 -5.76 -1.19
CA ARG A 14 30.05 -6.94 -0.40
C ARG A 14 31.20 -7.67 -1.09
N ASN A 15 31.81 -8.62 -0.36
CA ASN A 15 33.01 -9.37 -0.78
C ASN A 15 34.25 -8.47 -0.97
N LEU A 16 34.44 -7.51 -0.06
CA LEU A 16 35.71 -6.79 0.10
C LEU A 16 36.63 -7.62 1.01
N PRO A 17 37.95 -7.69 0.77
CA PRO A 17 38.87 -8.34 1.70
C PRO A 17 39.11 -7.50 2.96
N LEU A 18 39.58 -8.16 4.02
CA LEU A 18 40.04 -7.48 5.24
C LEU A 18 41.12 -6.43 4.92
N GLY A 19 41.09 -5.31 5.64
CA GLY A 19 42.02 -4.19 5.45
C GLY A 19 41.72 -3.27 4.26
N THR A 20 40.64 -3.52 3.50
CA THR A 20 40.09 -2.56 2.52
C THR A 20 39.67 -1.27 3.24
N THR A 21 40.01 -0.12 2.67
CA THR A 21 39.63 1.21 3.17
C THR A 21 38.51 1.84 2.35
N GLU A 22 37.85 2.85 2.91
CA GLU A 22 36.88 3.69 2.18
C GLU A 22 37.50 4.32 0.92
N GLN A 23 38.79 4.67 0.97
CA GLN A 23 39.53 5.23 -0.16
C GLN A 23 39.77 4.21 -1.27
N ASP A 24 40.03 2.93 -0.94
CA ASP A 24 40.15 1.86 -1.95
C ASP A 24 38.84 1.70 -2.73
N VAL A 25 37.70 1.68 -2.02
CA VAL A 25 36.35 1.59 -2.62
C VAL A 25 36.03 2.83 -3.46
N GLN A 26 36.33 4.02 -2.95
CA GLN A 26 36.14 5.29 -3.68
C GLN A 26 37.01 5.35 -4.95
N ASN A 27 38.28 4.94 -4.88
CA ASN A 27 39.18 4.91 -6.03
C ASN A 27 38.71 3.90 -7.08
N HIS A 28 38.34 2.69 -6.65
CA HIS A 28 37.82 1.65 -7.53
C HIS A 28 36.57 2.12 -8.29
N ILE A 29 35.58 2.68 -7.58
CA ILE A 29 34.34 3.14 -8.21
C ILE A 29 34.58 4.33 -9.15
N ASN A 30 35.41 5.32 -8.76
CA ASN A 30 35.78 6.43 -9.65
C ASN A 30 36.53 5.95 -10.92
N SER A 31 37.29 4.86 -10.85
CA SER A 31 37.98 4.28 -12.02
C SER A 31 37.02 3.57 -13.01
N ARG A 32 35.86 3.10 -12.52
CA ARG A 32 34.86 2.32 -13.28
C ARG A 32 33.69 3.16 -13.78
N VAL A 33 33.25 4.13 -12.99
CA VAL A 33 32.00 4.89 -13.19
C VAL A 33 32.34 6.39 -13.24
N ARG A 34 32.41 6.93 -14.45
CA ARG A 34 32.81 8.33 -14.68
C ARG A 34 31.84 9.29 -13.96
N GLY A 35 32.39 10.22 -13.19
CA GLY A 35 31.63 11.27 -12.50
C GLY A 35 30.89 10.84 -11.23
N ALA A 36 30.92 9.55 -10.85
CA ALA A 36 30.08 8.99 -9.79
C ALA A 36 30.13 9.72 -8.43
N ARG A 37 31.31 10.26 -8.07
CA ARG A 37 31.60 10.93 -6.78
C ARG A 37 31.07 10.11 -5.58
N PRO A 38 31.53 8.85 -5.41
CA PRO A 38 30.95 7.94 -4.43
C PRO A 38 31.18 8.42 -3.00
N LEU A 39 30.09 8.54 -2.25
CA LEU A 39 30.12 8.57 -0.80
C LEU A 39 30.14 7.13 -0.30
N VAL A 40 31.22 6.74 0.37
CA VAL A 40 31.41 5.41 0.94
C VAL A 40 31.15 5.52 2.44
N GLY A 41 30.35 4.60 3.00
CA GLY A 41 30.14 4.49 4.44
C GLY A 41 31.22 3.63 5.11
N ALA A 42 31.12 3.48 6.43
CA ALA A 42 32.04 2.66 7.21
C ALA A 42 32.23 1.26 6.61
N ILE A 43 33.48 0.79 6.58
CA ILE A 43 33.81 -0.59 6.20
C ILE A 43 33.49 -1.51 7.38
N ILE A 44 32.47 -2.36 7.24
CA ILE A 44 32.03 -3.31 8.27
C ILE A 44 32.51 -4.71 7.93
N GLN A 45 33.00 -5.47 8.91
CA GLN A 45 33.33 -6.89 8.74
C GLN A 45 32.07 -7.77 8.80
N GLU A 46 31.99 -8.82 7.97
CA GLU A 46 30.89 -9.80 8.03
C GLU A 46 31.06 -10.72 9.27
N PRO A 47 30.04 -10.88 10.15
CA PRO A 47 30.20 -11.63 11.42
C PRO A 47 30.70 -13.07 11.30
N THR A 48 30.46 -13.71 10.15
CA THR A 48 30.75 -15.12 9.90
C THR A 48 31.86 -15.35 8.87
N ARG A 49 32.53 -14.29 8.36
CA ARG A 49 33.50 -14.40 7.26
C ARG A 49 34.69 -13.42 7.41
N PRO A 50 35.89 -13.77 6.93
CA PRO A 50 37.03 -12.86 6.84
C PRO A 50 36.89 -11.90 5.64
N LEU A 51 35.76 -11.20 5.58
CA LEU A 51 35.36 -10.31 4.50
C LEU A 51 34.70 -9.06 5.09
N CYS A 52 34.70 -7.99 4.31
CA CYS A 52 34.03 -6.73 4.63
C CYS A 52 32.97 -6.35 3.60
N TYR A 53 32.13 -5.41 4.00
CA TYR A 53 31.16 -4.72 3.16
C TYR A 53 31.01 -3.25 3.56
N THR A 54 30.33 -2.47 2.72
CA THR A 54 29.96 -1.07 3.02
C THR A 54 28.70 -0.68 2.25
N THR A 55 28.10 0.46 2.60
CA THR A 55 27.10 1.14 1.77
C THR A 55 27.77 2.23 0.94
N VAL A 56 27.39 2.36 -0.33
CA VAL A 56 27.89 3.41 -1.23
C VAL A 56 26.74 4.14 -1.89
N THR A 57 26.77 5.47 -1.85
CA THR A 57 25.85 6.35 -2.59
C THR A 57 26.61 7.00 -3.75
N ILE A 58 26.09 6.87 -4.97
CA ILE A 58 26.62 7.54 -6.17
C ILE A 58 25.56 8.40 -6.84
N ARG A 59 26.01 9.34 -7.68
CA ARG A 59 25.15 10.00 -8.66
C ARG A 59 24.71 9.00 -9.74
N GLN A 60 23.40 8.91 -9.96
CA GLN A 60 22.79 8.05 -10.98
C GLN A 60 22.80 8.71 -12.37
N ASP A 61 22.90 10.05 -12.44
CA ASP A 61 22.87 10.80 -13.69
C ASP A 61 24.17 10.72 -14.53
N THR A 62 25.25 10.11 -14.01
CA THR A 62 26.59 10.21 -14.62
C THR A 62 26.97 9.07 -15.57
N ASP A 63 26.52 7.83 -15.30
CA ASP A 63 26.72 6.68 -16.21
C ASP A 63 25.64 5.62 -15.93
N LYS A 64 24.73 5.37 -16.87
CA LYS A 64 23.55 4.52 -16.66
C LYS A 64 23.90 3.05 -16.40
N ASP A 65 25.00 2.56 -16.98
CA ASP A 65 25.42 1.15 -16.89
C ASP A 65 26.36 0.89 -15.71
N TRP A 66 26.37 1.78 -14.70
CA TRP A 66 27.25 1.68 -13.53
C TRP A 66 27.17 0.32 -12.81
N LYS A 67 25.98 -0.31 -12.80
CA LYS A 67 25.74 -1.58 -12.10
C LYS A 67 26.57 -2.70 -12.72
N ASP A 68 26.63 -2.77 -14.05
CA ASP A 68 27.38 -3.79 -14.79
C ASP A 68 28.88 -3.46 -14.85
N LYS A 69 29.25 -2.18 -14.73
CA LYS A 69 30.65 -1.72 -14.59
C LYS A 69 31.26 -2.04 -13.22
N LEU A 70 30.44 -2.27 -12.20
CA LEU A 70 30.87 -2.63 -10.84
C LEU A 70 30.65 -4.11 -10.47
N LYS A 71 29.55 -4.74 -10.91
CA LYS A 71 29.21 -6.13 -10.55
C LYS A 71 30.26 -7.12 -11.04
N GLY A 72 30.84 -7.89 -10.11
CA GLY A 72 31.90 -8.86 -10.42
C GLY A 72 33.26 -8.23 -10.77
N SER A 73 33.40 -6.90 -10.65
CA SER A 73 34.68 -6.23 -10.90
C SER A 73 35.68 -6.52 -9.78
N THR A 74 36.93 -6.80 -10.14
CA THR A 74 38.00 -7.01 -9.16
C THR A 74 38.42 -5.69 -8.51
N ILE A 75 38.34 -5.61 -7.18
CA ILE A 75 38.96 -4.54 -6.39
C ILE A 75 40.37 -4.96 -5.95
N TYR A 76 41.29 -3.99 -5.89
CA TYR A 76 42.69 -4.17 -5.49
C TYR A 76 43.00 -3.20 -4.34
N PRO A 77 42.74 -3.58 -3.07
CA PRO A 77 43.05 -2.72 -1.93
C PRO A 77 44.57 -2.67 -1.71
N VAL A 78 45.10 -1.50 -1.36
CA VAL A 78 46.56 -1.23 -1.29
C VAL A 78 47.36 -2.20 -0.40
N LYS A 79 46.69 -2.92 0.51
CA LYS A 79 47.30 -3.86 1.46
C LYS A 79 47.14 -5.35 1.11
N SER A 80 46.52 -5.71 -0.03
CA SER A 80 46.32 -7.10 -0.44
C SER A 80 46.82 -7.38 -1.86
N SER A 81 47.42 -8.56 -2.06
CA SER A 81 47.80 -9.12 -3.35
C SER A 81 46.75 -10.07 -3.94
N GLU A 82 45.60 -10.23 -3.28
CA GLU A 82 44.53 -11.15 -3.68
C GLU A 82 43.37 -10.44 -4.39
N ASN A 83 42.81 -11.10 -5.40
CA ASN A 83 41.84 -10.53 -6.33
C ASN A 83 40.40 -10.85 -5.92
N PHE A 84 39.70 -9.91 -5.32
CA PHE A 84 38.30 -10.10 -4.90
C PHE A 84 37.31 -9.44 -5.88
N GLN A 85 36.39 -10.24 -6.42
CA GLN A 85 35.27 -9.75 -7.23
C GLN A 85 34.17 -9.17 -6.33
N ILE A 86 33.87 -7.88 -6.47
CA ILE A 86 32.87 -7.23 -5.61
C ILE A 86 31.44 -7.58 -6.03
N ASN A 87 30.56 -7.74 -5.05
CA ASN A 87 29.13 -7.93 -5.25
C ASN A 87 28.39 -6.62 -4.92
N VAL A 88 27.57 -6.12 -5.84
CA VAL A 88 26.78 -4.89 -5.66
C VAL A 88 25.28 -5.22 -5.63
N SER A 89 24.57 -4.73 -4.61
CA SER A 89 23.12 -4.97 -4.45
C SER A 89 22.38 -3.74 -3.94
N GLN A 90 21.25 -3.42 -4.59
CA GLN A 90 20.33 -2.36 -4.18
C GLN A 90 19.21 -2.86 -3.26
N GLU A 91 19.14 -4.17 -2.96
CA GLU A 91 17.97 -4.78 -2.31
C GLU A 91 18.03 -4.76 -0.76
N PHE A 92 19.22 -4.53 -0.19
CA PHE A 92 19.50 -4.49 1.26
C PHE A 92 18.97 -5.68 2.11
N LEU A 93 18.67 -6.82 1.49
CA LEU A 93 18.16 -8.02 2.15
C LEU A 93 19.13 -8.59 3.21
N GLY A 94 18.57 -9.13 4.28
CA GLY A 94 19.30 -9.53 5.49
C GLY A 94 19.62 -8.35 6.39
N VAL A 95 20.47 -8.56 7.38
CA VAL A 95 21.00 -7.46 8.19
C VAL A 95 22.11 -6.74 7.43
N THR A 96 22.01 -5.41 7.39
CA THR A 96 23.05 -4.51 6.87
C THR A 96 23.38 -3.48 7.93
N THR A 97 24.54 -3.66 8.59
CA THR A 97 25.11 -2.65 9.49
C THR A 97 25.49 -1.42 8.69
N LEU A 98 25.14 -0.25 9.22
CA LEU A 98 25.31 1.06 8.61
C LEU A 98 26.47 1.80 9.29
N VAL A 99 26.57 1.66 10.61
CA VAL A 99 27.67 2.15 11.46
C VAL A 99 27.85 1.17 12.62
N GLU A 100 29.09 0.79 12.92
CA GLU A 100 29.46 0.15 14.18
C GLU A 100 30.54 1.00 14.85
N HIS A 101 30.33 1.34 16.13
CA HIS A 101 31.36 1.99 16.93
C HIS A 101 32.30 0.94 17.53
N GLU A 102 33.57 1.29 17.68
CA GLU A 102 34.53 0.53 18.51
C GLU A 102 33.95 0.30 19.92
N ASP A 103 34.13 -0.90 20.45
CA ASP A 103 33.52 -1.39 21.71
C ASP A 103 31.99 -1.18 21.78
N ALA A 104 31.25 -1.45 20.69
CA ALA A 104 29.79 -1.35 20.66
C ALA A 104 29.12 -2.14 21.80
N GLN A 105 28.44 -1.42 22.70
CA GLN A 105 27.81 -1.92 23.93
C GLN A 105 26.41 -2.50 23.69
N PHE A 106 25.73 -2.08 22.62
CA PHE A 106 24.37 -2.46 22.27
C PHE A 106 24.18 -2.55 20.74
N ASP A 107 23.15 -3.29 20.32
CA ASP A 107 22.71 -3.38 18.93
C ASP A 107 21.37 -2.62 18.76
N PHE A 108 21.26 -1.83 17.70
CA PHE A 108 20.05 -1.10 17.32
C PHE A 108 19.64 -1.45 15.90
N TYR A 109 18.45 -2.03 15.75
CA TYR A 109 17.93 -2.55 14.48
C TYR A 109 16.80 -1.68 13.91
N PHE A 110 16.84 -1.41 12.60
CA PHE A 110 15.88 -0.57 11.89
C PHE A 110 15.08 -1.38 10.87
N VAL A 111 13.83 -1.70 11.21
CA VAL A 111 12.94 -2.63 10.50
C VAL A 111 11.88 -1.87 9.71
N HIS A 112 11.87 -2.04 8.38
CA HIS A 112 10.91 -1.37 7.49
C HIS A 112 9.54 -2.06 7.45
N GLY A 113 8.53 -1.35 6.94
CA GLY A 113 7.19 -1.89 6.68
C GLY A 113 7.06 -2.71 5.38
N LEU A 114 5.83 -2.86 4.90
CA LEU A 114 5.44 -3.70 3.75
C LEU A 114 4.50 -2.92 2.81
N GLY A 115 4.85 -2.60 1.56
CA GLY A 115 6.11 -2.83 0.84
C GLY A 115 7.20 -1.79 1.12
N GLY A 116 8.07 -2.03 2.11
CA GLY A 116 9.19 -1.14 2.44
C GLY A 116 10.51 -1.52 1.76
N HIS A 117 11.51 -0.65 1.91
CA HIS A 117 12.89 -0.97 1.55
C HIS A 117 13.86 -0.42 2.59
N ALA A 118 14.71 -1.28 3.14
CA ALA A 118 15.55 -1.04 4.31
C ALA A 118 16.31 0.30 4.31
N PHE A 119 16.89 0.71 3.18
CA PHE A 119 17.53 2.04 3.09
C PHE A 119 16.51 3.19 2.88
N LYS A 120 15.50 3.00 2.02
CA LYS A 120 14.62 4.07 1.52
C LYS A 120 13.51 4.48 2.50
N THR A 121 13.13 3.60 3.42
CA THR A 121 12.13 3.90 4.45
C THR A 121 12.62 5.01 5.40
N TRP A 122 13.91 5.04 5.74
CA TRP A 122 14.47 5.99 6.71
C TRP A 122 15.30 7.12 6.07
N SER A 123 15.41 7.15 4.74
CA SER A 123 16.11 8.21 4.00
C SER A 123 15.15 9.30 3.54
N GLN A 124 15.63 10.53 3.38
CA GLN A 124 14.93 11.52 2.56
C GLN A 124 14.78 11.02 1.11
N ASP A 125 13.80 11.57 0.39
CA ASP A 125 13.52 11.18 -1.01
C ASP A 125 14.53 11.81 -1.99
N SER A 126 14.73 11.14 -3.13
CA SER A 126 15.89 11.28 -4.02
C SER A 126 15.89 12.50 -4.95
N ASP A 127 14.82 13.30 -4.94
CA ASP A 127 14.56 14.32 -5.98
C ASP A 127 15.25 15.67 -5.68
N LYS A 128 15.85 15.77 -4.48
CA LYS A 128 16.72 16.88 -4.08
C LYS A 128 18.09 16.72 -4.73
N ALA A 129 18.72 17.83 -5.11
CA ALA A 129 20.05 17.85 -5.73
C ALA A 129 21.23 17.52 -4.77
N VAL A 130 20.96 16.78 -3.69
CA VAL A 130 21.93 16.37 -2.66
C VAL A 130 21.81 14.86 -2.39
N PRO A 131 22.90 14.18 -1.97
CA PRO A 131 22.85 12.76 -1.67
C PRO A 131 21.79 12.40 -0.61
N PRO A 132 21.08 11.27 -0.74
CA PRO A 132 20.14 10.78 0.27
C PRO A 132 20.89 10.33 1.53
N HIS A 133 20.65 11.04 2.63
CA HIS A 133 21.01 10.63 3.98
C HIS A 133 19.83 9.90 4.64
N MET A 134 20.14 9.06 5.63
CA MET A 134 19.18 8.41 6.52
C MET A 134 19.62 8.60 7.96
N TRP A 135 18.71 9.08 8.82
CA TRP A 135 19.04 9.38 10.22
C TRP A 135 19.64 8.20 11.03
N PRO A 136 19.35 6.89 10.75
CA PRO A 136 19.98 5.77 11.46
C PRO A 136 21.47 5.56 11.12
N ARG A 137 21.94 6.09 9.99
CA ARG A 137 23.36 6.07 9.58
C ARG A 137 24.04 7.40 9.91
N ASP A 138 23.38 8.49 9.55
CA ASP A 138 24.04 9.79 9.40
C ASP A 138 23.87 10.70 10.64
N PHE A 139 22.80 10.53 11.43
CA PHE A 139 22.51 11.38 12.60
C PHE A 139 22.66 10.61 13.93
N LEU A 140 21.84 9.58 14.17
CA LEU A 140 21.75 8.91 15.47
C LEU A 140 23.08 8.33 15.99
N PRO A 141 23.93 7.68 15.17
CA PRO A 141 25.22 7.19 15.66
C PRO A 141 26.11 8.33 16.16
N ASN A 142 26.09 9.48 15.48
CA ASN A 142 26.80 10.67 15.91
C ASN A 142 26.22 11.26 17.20
N ASP A 143 24.90 11.40 17.31
CA ASP A 143 24.27 11.90 18.54
C ASP A 143 24.52 10.97 19.73
N VAL A 144 24.52 9.65 19.53
CA VAL A 144 24.82 8.66 20.57
C VAL A 144 26.27 8.76 21.04
N LYS A 145 27.25 8.79 20.12
CA LYS A 145 28.68 8.62 20.48
C LYS A 145 29.26 9.75 21.33
N GLU A 146 28.62 10.93 21.32
CA GLU A 146 28.98 12.09 22.13
C GLU A 146 28.40 12.05 23.56
N GLN A 147 27.40 11.20 23.81
CA GLN A 147 26.71 11.12 25.09
C GLN A 147 27.45 10.20 26.08
N PRO A 148 27.46 10.52 27.38
CA PRO A 148 27.99 9.63 28.40
C PRO A 148 27.12 8.37 28.52
N LEU A 149 27.73 7.24 28.88
CA LEU A 149 27.03 6.01 29.20
C LEU A 149 26.15 6.19 30.45
N ASP A 150 26.70 6.83 31.48
CA ASP A 150 25.99 7.22 32.70
C ASP A 150 25.78 8.75 32.71
N PRO A 151 24.53 9.25 32.67
CA PRO A 151 24.22 10.68 32.73
C PRO A 151 24.83 11.42 33.94
N ASN A 152 25.08 10.72 35.05
CA ASN A 152 25.68 11.28 36.26
C ASN A 152 27.23 11.40 36.16
N LYS A 153 27.83 10.85 35.09
CA LYS A 153 29.27 10.84 34.83
C LYS A 153 29.55 11.40 33.42
N PRO A 154 29.36 12.71 33.16
CA PRO A 154 29.46 13.31 31.82
C PRO A 154 30.85 13.14 31.15
N ASN A 155 31.90 13.02 31.97
CA ASN A 155 33.29 12.79 31.55
C ASN A 155 33.70 11.30 31.58
N GLY A 156 32.75 10.39 31.83
CA GLY A 156 32.99 8.94 31.84
C GLY A 156 33.01 8.32 30.44
N PRO A 157 33.00 6.98 30.34
CA PRO A 157 32.83 6.27 29.08
C PRO A 157 31.61 6.79 28.31
N LYS A 158 31.77 6.95 26.99
CA LYS A 158 30.70 7.35 26.09
C LYS A 158 29.88 6.14 25.62
N LEU A 159 28.66 6.38 25.15
CA LEU A 159 27.87 5.34 24.51
C LEU A 159 28.55 4.85 23.22
N ARG A 160 28.59 3.54 23.03
CA ARG A 160 29.08 2.86 21.83
C ARG A 160 28.03 1.85 21.40
N GLY A 161 27.77 1.74 20.11
CA GLY A 161 26.65 0.94 19.62
C GLY A 161 26.78 0.62 18.15
N ARG A 162 25.97 -0.34 17.71
CA ARG A 162 25.95 -0.86 16.35
C ARG A 162 24.57 -0.64 15.76
N PHE A 163 24.52 0.01 14.60
CA PHE A 163 23.28 0.48 13.98
C PHE A 163 23.11 -0.25 12.65
N SER A 164 22.08 -1.10 12.57
CA SER A 164 21.84 -1.99 11.43
C SER A 164 20.41 -1.83 10.92
N THR A 165 20.21 -1.76 9.61
CA THR A 165 18.88 -1.95 9.03
C THR A 165 18.67 -3.41 8.62
N ILE A 166 17.43 -3.88 8.68
CA ILE A 166 17.05 -5.25 8.34
C ILE A 166 16.15 -5.21 7.11
N GLY A 167 16.61 -5.82 6.02
CA GLY A 167 15.84 -6.00 4.80
C GLY A 167 15.21 -7.38 4.70
N TYR A 168 13.90 -7.42 4.45
CA TYR A 168 13.23 -8.62 3.96
C TYR A 168 12.51 -8.30 2.64
N GLN A 169 12.21 -9.34 1.85
CA GLN A 169 11.46 -9.14 0.61
C GLN A 169 10.05 -8.66 0.96
N ALA A 170 9.80 -7.37 0.80
CA ALA A 170 8.49 -6.76 1.04
C ALA A 170 7.75 -6.40 -0.25
N ASN A 171 8.43 -6.47 -1.39
CA ASN A 171 7.87 -6.30 -2.72
C ASN A 171 7.43 -7.66 -3.28
N ALA A 172 6.20 -8.09 -3.00
CA ALA A 172 5.62 -9.35 -3.49
C ALA A 172 5.27 -9.26 -4.99
N ARG A 173 6.31 -9.26 -5.84
CA ARG A 173 6.22 -9.06 -7.30
C ARG A 173 6.80 -10.27 -8.05
N ASN A 174 6.15 -11.43 -7.85
CA ASN A 174 6.34 -12.75 -8.51
C ASN A 174 7.08 -13.87 -7.72
N THR A 175 6.99 -13.97 -6.38
CA THR A 175 7.56 -15.16 -5.67
C THR A 175 6.91 -15.54 -4.33
N TRP A 176 5.72 -15.03 -4.00
CA TRP A 176 5.03 -15.34 -2.74
C TRP A 176 3.79 -16.19 -2.99
N PRO A 177 3.79 -17.49 -2.64
CA PRO A 177 2.57 -18.29 -2.56
C PRO A 177 1.61 -17.73 -1.51
N ALA A 178 0.32 -18.04 -1.65
CA ALA A 178 -0.79 -17.61 -0.77
C ALA A 178 -0.76 -18.17 0.68
N THR A 179 0.42 -18.52 1.18
CA THR A 179 0.68 -19.13 2.49
C THR A 179 1.86 -18.47 3.24
N THR A 180 2.31 -17.29 2.81
CA THR A 180 3.37 -16.53 3.48
C THR A 180 2.79 -15.61 4.55
N THR A 181 2.38 -16.20 5.67
CA THR A 181 1.83 -15.45 6.83
C THR A 181 2.92 -14.69 7.59
N ILE A 182 2.53 -13.80 8.51
CA ILE A 182 3.48 -12.98 9.30
C ILE A 182 4.43 -13.85 10.13
N GLU A 183 3.96 -15.00 10.61
CA GLU A 183 4.73 -16.03 11.31
C GLU A 183 5.98 -16.43 10.52
N ARG A 184 5.84 -16.63 9.19
CA ARG A 184 6.94 -17.05 8.33
C ARG A 184 7.90 -15.90 8.00
N VAL A 185 7.41 -14.66 7.96
CA VAL A 185 8.27 -13.48 7.85
C VAL A 185 9.09 -13.30 9.14
N ALA A 186 8.45 -13.51 10.29
CA ALA A 186 9.06 -13.48 11.61
C ALA A 186 10.10 -14.59 11.82
N GLU A 187 9.86 -15.83 11.38
CA GLU A 187 10.85 -16.91 11.37
C GLU A 187 12.12 -16.53 10.59
N ASN A 188 11.96 -16.01 9.37
CA ASN A 188 13.09 -15.55 8.57
C ASN A 188 13.83 -14.37 9.22
N PHE A 189 13.11 -13.46 9.87
CA PHE A 189 13.68 -12.34 10.64
C PHE A 189 14.50 -12.84 11.84
N LEU A 190 14.02 -13.84 12.57
CA LEU A 190 14.74 -14.49 13.69
C LEU A 190 16.04 -15.14 13.20
N ILE A 191 16.00 -15.86 12.07
CA ILE A 191 17.18 -16.47 11.45
C ILE A 191 18.19 -15.40 11.02
N GLN A 192 17.73 -14.26 10.49
CA GLN A 192 18.61 -13.13 10.15
C GLN A 192 19.30 -12.53 11.39
N ILE A 193 18.58 -12.29 12.48
CA ILE A 193 19.16 -11.81 13.75
C ILE A 193 20.15 -12.83 14.33
N LYS A 194 19.82 -14.13 14.31
CA LYS A 194 20.71 -15.21 14.77
C LYS A 194 22.00 -15.30 13.94
N THR A 195 21.93 -15.05 12.63
CA THR A 195 23.10 -15.08 11.73
C THR A 195 23.98 -13.84 11.87
N ASP A 196 23.42 -12.74 12.38
CA ASP A 196 24.07 -11.44 12.52
C ASP A 196 24.72 -11.21 13.89
N ARG A 197 24.11 -11.70 14.97
CA ARG A 197 24.65 -11.58 16.33
C ARG A 197 25.71 -12.67 16.59
N PRO A 198 26.86 -12.33 17.20
CA PRO A 198 27.78 -13.34 17.71
C PRO A 198 27.11 -14.26 18.74
N GLU A 199 27.44 -15.55 18.68
CA GLU A 199 27.01 -16.53 19.68
C GLU A 199 27.48 -16.10 21.09
N GLY A 200 26.60 -16.23 22.09
CA GLY A 200 26.89 -15.74 23.45
C GLY A 200 26.84 -14.22 23.64
N SER A 201 26.43 -13.43 22.64
CA SER A 201 26.36 -11.97 22.76
C SER A 201 25.26 -11.49 23.72
N THR A 202 25.69 -10.97 24.88
CA THR A 202 24.84 -10.34 25.91
C THR A 202 24.45 -8.89 25.62
N ARG A 203 24.89 -8.30 24.49
CA ARG A 203 24.62 -6.89 24.14
C ARG A 203 23.11 -6.60 24.11
N PRO A 204 22.59 -5.59 24.84
CA PRO A 204 21.19 -5.18 24.75
C PRO A 204 20.77 -4.83 23.32
N MET A 205 19.51 -5.13 23.00
CA MET A 205 18.91 -4.96 21.69
C MET A 205 17.79 -3.94 21.74
N TYR A 206 17.79 -3.02 20.77
CA TYR A 206 16.75 -2.02 20.54
C TYR A 206 16.26 -2.11 19.10
N PHE A 207 14.98 -1.80 18.88
CA PHE A 207 14.37 -1.84 17.55
C PHE A 207 13.60 -0.55 17.24
N ALA A 208 13.84 0.04 16.07
CA ALA A 208 12.93 0.99 15.44
C ALA A 208 12.16 0.26 14.33
N CYS A 209 10.83 0.29 14.41
CA CYS A 209 9.94 -0.45 13.53
C CYS A 209 8.96 0.48 12.85
N HIS A 210 8.99 0.55 11.52
CA HIS A 210 8.02 1.31 10.74
C HIS A 210 6.85 0.43 10.32
N SER A 211 5.63 0.92 10.54
CA SER A 211 4.38 0.33 10.04
C SER A 211 4.26 -1.17 10.38
N LEU A 212 3.91 -2.03 9.42
CA LEU A 212 3.83 -3.50 9.54
C LEU A 212 5.12 -4.18 10.06
N GLY A 213 6.30 -3.55 9.92
CA GLY A 213 7.56 -4.08 10.47
C GLY A 213 7.54 -4.21 12.00
N GLY A 214 6.67 -3.46 12.68
CA GLY A 214 6.40 -3.62 14.10
C GLY A 214 5.67 -4.91 14.45
N LEU A 215 4.72 -5.34 13.61
CA LEU A 215 3.99 -6.60 13.82
C LEU A 215 4.85 -7.83 13.50
N VAL A 216 5.75 -7.74 12.52
CA VAL A 216 6.79 -8.76 12.27
C VAL A 216 7.68 -8.93 13.50
N LEU A 217 8.14 -7.83 14.12
CA LEU A 217 8.92 -7.91 15.36
C LEU A 217 8.10 -8.48 16.53
N CYS A 218 6.86 -8.02 16.72
CA CYS A 218 5.98 -8.56 17.77
C CYS A 218 5.83 -10.08 17.66
N GLN A 219 5.57 -10.59 16.45
CA GLN A 219 5.43 -12.03 16.22
C GLN A 219 6.75 -12.79 16.37
N ALA A 220 7.88 -12.22 15.93
CA ALA A 220 9.21 -12.80 16.14
C ALA A 220 9.54 -12.94 17.63
N LEU A 221 9.24 -11.91 18.44
CA LEU A 221 9.45 -11.96 19.88
C LEU A 221 8.50 -12.95 20.59
N ILE A 222 7.27 -13.12 20.10
CA ILE A 222 6.37 -14.18 20.57
C ILE A 222 6.95 -15.57 20.25
N GLN A 223 7.41 -15.82 19.02
CA GLN A 223 8.00 -17.11 18.64
C GLN A 223 9.23 -17.46 19.48
N ALA A 224 10.14 -16.50 19.71
CA ALA A 224 11.41 -16.70 20.39
C ALA A 224 11.32 -16.72 21.94
N LEU A 225 10.36 -16.01 22.55
CA LEU A 225 10.29 -15.82 24.00
C LEU A 225 9.08 -16.50 24.66
N HIS A 226 8.11 -17.02 23.91
CA HIS A 226 6.97 -17.74 24.49
C HIS A 226 7.34 -19.18 24.87
N ASP A 227 7.25 -19.50 26.15
CA ASP A 227 7.37 -20.85 26.68
C ASP A 227 6.19 -21.70 26.22
N ASP A 228 6.44 -22.64 25.31
CA ASP A 228 5.46 -23.63 24.86
C ASP A 228 6.22 -24.91 24.49
N ALA A 229 5.96 -25.97 25.27
CA ALA A 229 6.71 -27.22 25.24
C ALA A 229 6.43 -28.10 24.01
N SER A 230 5.53 -27.70 23.12
CA SER A 230 5.13 -28.50 21.95
C SER A 230 6.19 -28.63 20.86
N GLN A 231 7.16 -27.70 20.77
CA GLN A 231 8.26 -27.73 19.79
C GLN A 231 9.60 -27.26 20.38
N PRO A 232 10.48 -28.18 20.85
CA PRO A 232 11.73 -27.78 21.53
C PRO A 232 12.90 -27.38 20.60
N GLY A 233 13.06 -28.05 19.45
CA GLY A 233 14.36 -28.15 18.77
C GLY A 233 14.86 -26.89 18.04
N LEU A 234 13.96 -26.10 17.44
CA LEU A 234 14.27 -24.86 16.69
C LEU A 234 14.02 -23.60 17.55
N ARG A 235 13.78 -23.79 18.85
CA ARG A 235 13.30 -22.73 19.75
C ARG A 235 14.39 -22.27 20.71
N GLU A 236 15.14 -23.20 21.30
CA GLU A 236 16.15 -22.87 22.31
C GLU A 236 17.37 -22.13 21.71
N ASP A 237 17.80 -22.52 20.51
CA ASP A 237 18.91 -21.90 19.79
C ASP A 237 18.59 -20.46 19.37
N VAL A 238 17.37 -20.18 18.91
CA VAL A 238 16.88 -18.83 18.63
C VAL A 238 16.65 -18.04 19.93
N ARG A 239 16.04 -18.66 20.95
CA ARG A 239 15.81 -18.06 22.27
C ARG A 239 17.10 -17.54 22.89
N SER A 240 18.19 -18.30 22.81
CA SER A 240 19.52 -17.93 23.34
C SER A 240 20.10 -16.61 22.79
N ILE A 241 19.60 -16.13 21.65
CA ILE A 241 19.99 -14.86 21.02
C ILE A 241 19.23 -13.66 21.59
N PHE A 242 18.01 -13.89 22.08
CA PHE A 242 17.10 -12.88 22.63
C PHE A 242 16.97 -12.94 24.16
N TYR A 243 17.44 -14.02 24.80
CA TYR A 243 17.25 -14.31 26.21
C TYR A 243 18.48 -15.02 26.79
N GLN A 244 19.15 -14.40 27.78
CA GLN A 244 20.33 -14.97 28.45
C GLN A 244 20.33 -14.65 29.94
N ASN A 245 20.93 -15.53 30.75
CA ASN A 245 20.99 -15.39 32.22
C ASN A 245 19.62 -15.15 32.89
N ASN A 246 18.56 -15.69 32.29
CA ASN A 246 17.16 -15.49 32.66
C ASN A 246 16.64 -14.03 32.54
N GLU A 247 17.23 -13.23 31.63
CA GLU A 247 16.70 -11.95 31.17
C GLU A 247 16.55 -11.89 29.65
N CYS A 248 15.49 -11.22 29.18
CA CYS A 248 15.39 -10.77 27.80
C CYS A 248 16.45 -9.70 27.48
N LEU A 249 17.17 -9.87 26.37
CA LEU A 249 18.16 -8.93 25.85
C LEU A 249 17.52 -7.77 25.07
N VAL A 250 16.25 -7.88 24.67
CA VAL A 250 15.50 -6.74 24.11
C VAL A 250 15.14 -5.79 25.25
N LYS A 251 15.65 -4.56 25.19
CA LYS A 251 15.48 -3.54 26.25
C LYS A 251 14.75 -2.29 25.78
N GLY A 252 14.25 -2.26 24.54
CA GLY A 252 13.34 -1.20 24.07
C GLY A 252 12.88 -1.34 22.62
N VAL A 253 11.64 -0.93 22.33
CA VAL A 253 11.09 -0.88 20.95
C VAL A 253 10.42 0.46 20.66
N PHE A 254 10.73 1.04 19.50
CA PHE A 254 10.25 2.32 19.00
C PHE A 254 9.41 2.07 17.75
N PHE A 255 8.09 2.14 17.89
CA PHE A 255 7.14 1.91 16.80
C PHE A 255 6.77 3.22 16.11
N PHE A 256 6.72 3.22 14.77
CA PHE A 256 6.39 4.39 13.95
C PHE A 256 5.21 4.03 13.03
N GLY A 257 4.00 4.48 13.37
CA GLY A 257 2.79 4.17 12.61
C GLY A 257 2.38 2.68 12.63
N THR A 258 2.99 1.83 13.46
CA THR A 258 2.53 0.45 13.64
C THR A 258 1.08 0.45 14.16
N PRO A 259 0.16 -0.34 13.58
CA PRO A 259 -1.25 -0.29 13.94
C PRO A 259 -1.49 -0.98 15.29
N PHE A 260 -2.22 -0.32 16.20
CA PHE A 260 -2.42 -0.81 17.58
C PHE A 260 -3.89 -0.96 18.03
N SER A 261 -4.87 -0.47 17.26
CA SER A 261 -6.29 -0.47 17.66
C SER A 261 -6.99 -1.80 17.39
N GLY A 262 -7.57 -2.41 18.42
CA GLY A 262 -8.30 -3.69 18.33
C GLY A 262 -9.76 -3.60 17.88
N SER A 263 -10.13 -2.65 17.01
CA SER A 263 -11.55 -2.44 16.61
C SER A 263 -11.81 -2.01 15.17
N ASN A 264 -10.81 -1.56 14.40
CA ASN A 264 -11.02 -1.23 12.98
C ASN A 264 -9.76 -1.48 12.12
N LEU A 265 -9.19 -2.68 12.28
CA LEU A 265 -7.92 -3.08 11.66
C LEU A 265 -7.96 -3.08 10.12
N ALA A 266 -9.12 -3.29 9.50
CA ALA A 266 -9.27 -3.21 8.03
C ALA A 266 -8.87 -1.84 7.48
N THR A 267 -9.22 -0.75 8.18
CA THR A 267 -8.79 0.62 7.86
C THR A 267 -7.28 0.81 8.02
N TYR A 268 -6.67 0.16 9.02
CA TYR A 268 -5.20 0.19 9.16
C TYR A 268 -4.50 -0.60 8.06
N ALA A 269 -5.05 -1.75 7.64
CA ALA A 269 -4.49 -2.55 6.56
C ALA A 269 -4.51 -1.78 5.22
N SER A 270 -5.63 -1.15 4.86
CA SER A 270 -5.73 -0.36 3.63
C SER A 270 -4.79 0.86 3.64
N LEU A 271 -4.69 1.59 4.75
CA LEU A 271 -3.78 2.73 4.88
C LEU A 271 -2.31 2.34 4.73
N ILE A 272 -1.88 1.23 5.34
CA ILE A 272 -0.48 0.76 5.24
C ILE A 272 -0.15 0.32 3.81
N VAL A 273 -1.06 -0.37 3.13
CA VAL A 273 -0.89 -0.79 1.74
C VAL A 273 -0.75 0.43 0.81
N LYS A 274 -1.66 1.40 0.92
CA LYS A 274 -1.66 2.65 0.13
C LYS A 274 -0.41 3.47 0.39
N ALA A 275 0.04 3.56 1.64
CA ALA A 275 1.27 4.24 2.01
C ALA A 275 2.53 3.63 1.37
N MET A 276 2.49 2.39 0.88
CA MET A 276 3.68 1.64 0.48
C MET A 276 3.63 1.07 -0.96
N ASN A 277 2.67 1.52 -1.79
CA ASN A 277 2.53 1.12 -3.21
C ASN A 277 2.54 -0.43 -3.40
N GLY A 278 1.86 -1.15 -2.51
CA GLY A 278 1.89 -2.61 -2.40
C GLY A 278 0.88 -3.35 -3.29
N ASN A 279 1.12 -4.65 -3.50
CA ASN A 279 0.32 -5.54 -4.36
C ASN A 279 -0.87 -6.17 -3.61
N SER A 280 -2.00 -6.41 -4.30
CA SER A 280 -3.28 -6.85 -3.72
C SER A 280 -3.24 -8.20 -2.99
N ALA A 281 -2.38 -9.13 -3.42
CA ALA A 281 -2.18 -10.43 -2.77
C ALA A 281 -1.65 -10.35 -1.32
N LEU A 282 -1.09 -9.21 -0.90
CA LEU A 282 -0.75 -8.95 0.51
C LEU A 282 -1.96 -8.38 1.29
N ILE A 283 -2.91 -7.73 0.62
CA ILE A 283 -4.11 -7.14 1.23
C ILE A 283 -5.05 -8.24 1.71
N SER A 284 -5.35 -9.23 0.87
CA SER A 284 -6.18 -10.39 1.26
C SER A 284 -5.61 -11.08 2.48
N SER A 285 -4.34 -11.51 2.42
CA SER A 285 -3.67 -12.16 3.55
C SER A 285 -3.74 -11.34 4.85
N LEU A 286 -3.55 -10.02 4.82
CA LEU A 286 -3.65 -9.17 6.02
C LEU A 286 -5.10 -8.90 6.49
N ARG A 287 -6.06 -8.86 5.57
CA ARG A 287 -7.49 -8.66 5.84
C ARG A 287 -8.14 -9.92 6.40
N ASP A 288 -7.79 -11.08 5.87
CA ASP A 288 -8.28 -12.40 6.28
C ASP A 288 -7.73 -12.78 7.68
N HIS A 289 -6.50 -12.37 7.99
CA HIS A 289 -5.87 -12.59 9.30
C HIS A 289 -6.11 -11.44 10.29
N ALA A 290 -7.23 -10.71 10.16
CA ALA A 290 -7.52 -9.57 11.02
C ALA A 290 -7.64 -9.90 12.52
N GLU A 291 -8.27 -11.03 12.84
CA GLU A 291 -8.32 -11.57 14.21
C GLU A 291 -6.93 -12.02 14.71
N GLY A 292 -6.02 -12.31 13.77
CA GLY A 292 -4.61 -12.59 14.04
C GLY A 292 -3.84 -11.36 14.52
N LEU A 293 -3.99 -10.17 13.91
CA LEU A 293 -3.16 -9.02 14.28
C LEU A 293 -3.50 -8.48 15.68
N SER A 294 -4.77 -8.47 16.08
CA SER A 294 -5.17 -8.15 17.46
C SER A 294 -4.64 -9.21 18.45
N THR A 295 -4.64 -10.49 18.06
CA THR A 295 -4.06 -11.58 18.84
C THR A 295 -2.54 -11.44 19.01
N ILE A 296 -1.80 -11.05 17.96
CA ILE A 296 -0.35 -10.77 18.02
C ILE A 296 -0.07 -9.64 19.03
N LEU A 297 -0.82 -8.54 18.97
CA LEU A 297 -0.65 -7.41 19.89
C LEU A 297 -1.04 -7.77 21.34
N GLY A 298 -2.09 -8.57 21.54
CA GLY A 298 -2.46 -9.09 22.85
C GLY A 298 -1.36 -9.96 23.46
N LYS A 299 -0.87 -10.94 22.69
CA LYS A 299 0.24 -11.83 23.10
C LYS A 299 1.54 -11.06 23.37
N PHE A 300 1.90 -10.10 22.51
CA PHE A 300 3.08 -9.27 22.71
C PHE A 300 2.96 -8.39 23.97
N ASN A 301 1.78 -7.81 24.25
CA ASN A 301 1.56 -7.07 25.49
C ASN A 301 1.58 -7.97 26.73
N GLN A 302 1.05 -9.19 26.67
CA GLN A 302 1.18 -10.16 27.76
C GLN A 302 2.65 -10.53 28.01
N LEU A 303 3.38 -10.84 26.94
CA LEU A 303 4.81 -11.20 26.96
C LEU A 303 5.68 -10.07 27.51
N ARG A 304 5.57 -8.84 26.99
CA ARG A 304 6.45 -7.72 27.35
C ARG A 304 6.27 -7.19 28.76
N ASN A 305 5.24 -7.64 29.48
CA ASN A 305 4.91 -7.24 30.84
C ASN A 305 5.23 -8.32 31.88
N GLN A 306 5.74 -9.51 31.49
CA GLN A 306 6.22 -10.50 32.46
C GLN A 306 7.57 -10.04 33.06
N PRO A 307 7.91 -10.45 34.31
CA PRO A 307 9.09 -9.93 35.00
C PRO A 307 10.43 -10.13 34.28
N ALA A 308 10.62 -11.25 33.57
CA ALA A 308 11.88 -11.59 32.89
C ALA A 308 12.00 -11.02 31.45
N THR A 309 10.88 -10.61 30.86
CA THR A 309 10.76 -10.16 29.46
C THR A 309 10.27 -8.72 29.34
N LYS A 310 10.55 -7.90 30.37
CA LYS A 310 10.08 -6.52 30.46
C LYS A 310 10.69 -5.62 29.37
N ILE A 311 9.89 -5.27 28.35
CA ILE A 311 10.32 -4.42 27.23
C ILE A 311 9.56 -3.07 27.26
N PRO A 312 10.25 -1.95 27.56
CA PRO A 312 9.73 -0.60 27.38
C PRO A 312 9.44 -0.28 25.91
N ILE A 313 8.43 0.57 25.66
CA ILE A 313 8.02 0.92 24.30
C ILE A 313 7.79 2.44 24.12
N LEU A 314 8.08 2.91 22.91
CA LEU A 314 7.69 4.23 22.43
C LEU A 314 6.79 4.08 21.20
N ILE A 315 5.66 4.78 21.19
CA ILE A 315 4.71 4.82 20.06
C ILE A 315 4.78 6.21 19.42
N ALA A 316 5.48 6.29 18.29
CA ALA A 316 5.49 7.45 17.43
C ALA A 316 4.33 7.37 16.43
N TYR A 317 3.57 8.46 16.29
CA TYR A 317 2.37 8.52 15.46
C TYR A 317 2.38 9.74 14.54
N GLU A 318 1.69 9.69 13.39
CA GLU A 318 1.69 10.80 12.42
C GLU A 318 0.76 11.94 12.89
N LYS A 319 1.20 13.21 12.82
CA LYS A 319 0.36 14.40 13.12
C LYS A 319 -0.35 14.94 11.88
N LYS A 320 0.20 14.72 10.69
CA LYS A 320 -0.36 15.24 9.43
C LYS A 320 -1.23 14.18 8.76
N PRO A 321 -2.38 14.59 8.17
CA PRO A 321 -3.08 13.75 7.22
C PRO A 321 -2.15 13.36 6.07
N MET A 322 -2.20 12.09 5.64
CA MET A 322 -1.72 11.73 4.30
C MET A 322 -2.58 12.49 3.29
N TYR A 323 -1.96 13.02 2.22
CA TYR A 323 -2.62 13.89 1.24
C TYR A 323 -3.96 13.29 0.76
N GLY A 324 -5.07 14.01 1.03
CA GLY A 324 -6.44 13.59 0.72
C GLY A 324 -7.26 13.05 1.90
N TYR A 325 -6.64 12.47 2.93
CA TYR A 325 -7.32 11.71 3.98
C TYR A 325 -7.19 12.35 5.37
N LYS A 326 -8.31 12.62 6.07
CA LYS A 326 -8.31 13.13 7.46
C LYS A 326 -7.93 12.06 8.51
N PHE A 327 -6.94 11.22 8.21
CA PHE A 327 -6.45 10.19 9.11
C PHE A 327 -5.13 10.60 9.80
N VAL A 328 -5.07 10.32 11.09
CA VAL A 328 -3.91 10.45 11.97
C VAL A 328 -3.98 9.24 12.89
N THR A 329 -2.91 8.45 13.02
CA THR A 329 -2.77 7.44 14.07
C THR A 329 -2.94 8.14 15.42
N GLN A 330 -4.12 8.05 16.02
CA GLN A 330 -4.30 8.59 17.37
C GLN A 330 -3.62 7.64 18.37
N PRO A 331 -2.96 8.15 19.42
CA PRO A 331 -2.34 7.33 20.46
C PRO A 331 -3.44 6.62 21.27
N ASP A 332 -3.87 5.46 20.77
CA ASP A 332 -5.12 4.84 21.18
C ASP A 332 -5.04 4.16 22.56
N SER A 333 -6.17 4.15 23.25
CA SER A 333 -6.28 3.80 24.67
C SER A 333 -5.93 2.34 24.96
N ALA A 334 -6.03 1.42 24.00
CA ALA A 334 -5.66 0.01 24.24
C ALA A 334 -4.19 -0.18 24.68
N MET A 335 -3.27 0.70 24.27
CA MET A 335 -1.86 0.69 24.67
C MET A 335 -1.54 1.77 25.73
N ALA A 336 -2.32 2.85 25.77
CA ALA A 336 -2.05 4.03 26.60
C ALA A 336 -2.92 4.14 27.88
N SER A 337 -4.07 3.45 27.96
CA SER A 337 -4.95 3.46 29.14
C SER A 337 -4.53 2.41 30.18
N GLY A 338 -3.32 2.58 30.68
CA GLY A 338 -2.82 1.93 31.88
C GLY A 338 -1.65 2.75 32.42
N SER A 339 -1.55 2.90 33.74
CA SER A 339 -0.53 3.73 34.40
C SER A 339 0.87 3.08 34.39
N PHE A 340 1.32 2.63 33.22
CA PHE A 340 2.56 1.92 32.99
C PHE A 340 3.70 2.92 32.71
N ASN A 341 4.69 2.98 33.61
CA ASN A 341 5.85 3.88 33.53
C ASN A 341 6.84 3.55 32.39
N ASP A 342 6.53 2.58 31.53
CA ASP A 342 7.39 2.04 30.47
C ASP A 342 6.72 2.08 29.08
N VAL A 343 5.61 2.82 28.96
CA VAL A 343 5.02 3.24 27.67
C VAL A 343 5.20 4.75 27.52
N SER A 344 5.63 5.20 26.34
CA SER A 344 5.67 6.61 25.95
C SER A 344 5.08 6.78 24.55
N SER A 345 4.56 7.97 24.23
CA SER A 345 4.10 8.31 22.89
C SER A 345 4.52 9.71 22.46
N MET A 346 4.65 9.91 21.15
CA MET A 346 4.94 11.21 20.55
C MET A 346 4.31 11.33 19.16
N GLY A 347 3.65 12.45 18.88
CA GLY A 347 3.26 12.77 17.50
C GLY A 347 4.46 13.33 16.74
N ILE A 348 4.62 12.98 15.47
CA ILE A 348 5.63 13.51 14.54
C ILE A 348 4.93 14.34 13.46
N ASP A 349 5.47 15.50 13.10
CA ASP A 349 4.92 16.45 12.11
C ASP A 349 5.11 16.00 10.64
N GLY A 350 4.83 14.73 10.37
CA GLY A 350 4.74 14.12 9.04
C GLY A 350 3.46 13.30 8.90
N ASP A 351 3.30 12.68 7.74
CA ASP A 351 2.35 11.60 7.46
C ASP A 351 3.01 10.21 7.64
N HIS A 352 2.28 9.13 7.35
CA HIS A 352 2.74 7.74 7.51
C HIS A 352 4.06 7.41 6.78
N ARG A 353 4.36 8.10 5.66
CA ARG A 353 5.58 7.88 4.86
C ARG A 353 6.72 8.78 5.31
N THR A 354 6.41 10.02 5.70
CA THR A 354 7.37 11.08 6.01
C THR A 354 7.77 11.15 7.48
N MET A 355 6.98 10.60 8.41
CA MET A 355 7.27 10.58 9.85
C MET A 355 8.57 9.86 10.26
N VAL A 356 9.19 9.11 9.34
CA VAL A 356 10.47 8.41 9.52
C VAL A 356 11.62 8.99 8.68
N LYS A 357 11.38 10.10 7.94
CA LYS A 357 12.28 10.69 6.94
C LYS A 357 12.79 12.09 7.36
N PHE A 358 13.37 12.19 8.56
CA PHE A 358 13.95 13.45 9.06
C PHE A 358 15.00 14.02 8.11
N GLU A 359 14.95 15.33 7.85
CA GLU A 359 15.83 16.04 6.91
C GLU A 359 17.10 16.57 7.59
N SER A 360 17.06 16.75 8.91
CA SER A 360 18.12 17.40 9.67
C SER A 360 18.23 16.86 11.09
N PRO A 361 19.45 16.77 11.67
CA PRO A 361 19.60 16.55 13.11
C PRO A 361 19.04 17.71 13.96
N GLN A 362 18.64 18.81 13.31
CA GLN A 362 17.97 19.96 13.93
C GLN A 362 16.44 19.98 13.77
N ASP A 363 15.83 18.91 13.25
CA ASP A 363 14.38 18.75 13.25
C ASP A 363 13.86 18.54 14.69
N GLN A 364 12.78 19.23 15.07
CA GLN A 364 12.33 19.23 16.47
C GLN A 364 11.84 17.86 16.94
N ASP A 365 11.10 17.14 16.09
CA ASP A 365 10.65 15.78 16.41
C ASP A 365 11.82 14.78 16.39
N TYR A 366 12.83 14.98 15.53
CA TYR A 366 14.06 14.17 15.55
C TYR A 366 14.83 14.35 16.88
N ARG A 367 15.12 15.59 17.30
CA ARG A 367 15.80 15.85 18.58
C ARG A 367 15.04 15.29 19.78
N THR A 368 13.71 15.29 19.71
CA THR A 368 12.83 14.70 20.74
C THR A 368 12.97 13.17 20.76
N LEU A 369 12.90 12.54 19.59
CA LEU A 369 13.07 11.09 19.42
C LEU A 369 14.45 10.60 19.84
N SER A 370 15.53 11.24 19.35
CA SER A 370 16.91 10.83 19.66
C SER A 370 17.21 10.97 21.15
N SER A 371 16.72 12.03 21.82
CA SER A 371 16.81 12.20 23.27
C SER A 371 16.11 11.07 24.04
N LEU A 372 14.94 10.61 23.57
CA LEU A 372 14.19 9.50 24.18
C LEU A 372 14.89 8.14 23.95
N ILE A 373 15.44 7.93 22.75
CA ILE A 373 16.29 6.77 22.42
C ILE A 373 17.51 6.71 23.34
N ILE A 374 18.29 7.79 23.39
CA ILE A 374 19.52 7.90 24.20
C ILE A 374 19.21 7.66 25.68
N ARG A 375 18.15 8.28 26.21
CA ARG A 375 17.72 8.09 27.61
C ARG A 375 17.33 6.64 27.92
N MET A 376 16.67 5.95 26.99
CA MET A 376 16.30 4.53 27.17
C MET A 376 17.55 3.65 27.22
N ILE A 377 18.49 3.85 26.28
CA ILE A 377 19.78 3.15 26.23
C ILE A 377 20.59 3.38 27.53
N GLN A 378 20.74 4.64 27.95
CA GLN A 378 21.42 5.01 29.19
C GLN A 378 20.77 4.37 30.42
N SER A 379 19.42 4.31 30.47
CA SER A 379 18.72 3.70 31.62
C SER A 379 19.02 2.21 31.80
N THR A 380 19.30 1.51 30.70
CA THR A 380 19.69 0.10 30.70
C THR A 380 21.18 -0.07 31.04
N LEU A 381 22.06 0.68 30.38
CA LEU A 381 23.51 0.51 30.51
C LEU A 381 24.08 1.08 31.82
N SER A 382 23.42 2.06 32.44
CA SER A 382 23.85 2.65 33.73
C SER A 382 23.49 1.78 34.93
N ASN A 383 22.41 1.01 34.86
CA ASN A 383 21.81 0.28 35.98
C ASN A 383 21.43 -1.15 35.55
N PRO A 384 22.37 -2.12 35.56
CA PRO A 384 22.11 -3.53 35.24
C PRO A 384 21.40 -4.26 36.40
N GLY A 385 20.24 -3.75 36.82
CA GLY A 385 19.43 -4.30 37.91
C GLY A 385 17.93 -4.22 37.62
N PRO A 386 17.08 -4.98 38.34
CA PRO A 386 15.68 -5.20 37.98
C PRO A 386 14.85 -3.89 37.92
N VAL A 387 14.35 -3.58 36.72
CA VAL A 387 13.86 -2.26 36.31
C VAL A 387 12.59 -1.84 37.05
N THR A 388 12.76 -1.05 38.10
CA THR A 388 11.67 -0.43 38.86
C THR A 388 11.82 1.09 38.98
N ARG A 389 10.72 1.78 38.61
CA ARG A 389 10.31 3.17 38.93
C ARG A 389 10.74 4.35 38.04
N ASN A 390 9.68 5.08 37.64
CA ASN A 390 9.55 6.54 37.59
C ASN A 390 10.35 7.33 36.54
N PHE A 391 9.80 7.40 35.33
CA PHE A 391 9.99 8.58 34.47
C PHE A 391 9.14 9.74 35.03
N ALA A 392 9.79 10.78 35.54
CA ALA A 392 9.09 11.96 36.04
C ALA A 392 8.41 12.76 34.90
N ARG A 393 7.16 13.18 35.13
CA ARG A 393 6.36 14.02 34.22
C ARG A 393 7.05 15.37 34.02
N ALA A 394 7.13 15.85 32.78
CA ALA A 394 7.61 17.19 32.47
C ALA A 394 6.67 18.27 33.08
N PRO A 395 7.18 19.43 33.52
CA PRO A 395 6.33 20.46 34.13
C PRO A 395 5.27 20.99 33.16
N HIS A 396 4.02 21.11 33.63
CA HIS A 396 3.06 21.98 32.97
C HIS A 396 3.45 23.44 33.27
N LEU A 397 3.47 24.27 32.24
CA LEU A 397 3.50 25.73 32.40
C LEU A 397 2.08 26.21 32.70
N ASP A 398 1.72 26.23 33.99
CA ASP A 398 0.49 26.88 34.45
C ASP A 398 0.60 28.39 34.23
N ASN A 399 -0.18 28.91 33.29
CA ASN A 399 -0.11 30.31 32.88
C ASN A 399 -0.88 31.21 33.86
N LYS A 400 -0.21 31.62 34.94
CA LYS A 400 -0.65 32.66 35.86
C LYS A 400 0.45 33.70 36.05
N ASP A 401 0.19 34.91 35.56
CA ASP A 401 0.31 36.17 36.32
C ASP A 401 0.09 37.36 35.38
N SER A 402 -1.05 38.06 35.55
CA SER A 402 -1.34 39.30 34.80
C SER A 402 -2.36 40.21 35.50
N GLU A 403 -2.25 40.39 36.83
CA GLU A 403 -2.91 41.52 37.50
C GLU A 403 -2.05 42.79 37.49
N ALA A 404 -2.47 43.80 36.71
CA ALA A 404 -2.15 45.20 36.99
C ALA A 404 -3.11 46.22 36.32
N PHE A 405 -4.02 46.76 37.12
CA PHE A 405 -4.48 48.16 37.12
C PHE A 405 -5.36 48.79 36.01
N THR A 406 -6.58 49.19 36.44
CA THR A 406 -7.38 50.38 36.03
C THR A 406 -8.00 50.42 34.61
N ALA A 407 -9.21 50.94 34.37
CA ALA A 407 -10.05 51.86 35.16
C ALA A 407 -11.59 51.55 35.10
N ARG A 408 -12.46 52.52 35.45
CA ARG A 408 -13.93 52.37 35.66
C ARG A 408 -14.80 52.67 34.39
N PRO A 409 -16.10 52.26 34.38
CA PRO A 409 -16.99 52.25 33.19
C PRO A 409 -17.81 53.56 33.01
N PRO A 410 -18.76 53.63 32.04
CA PRO A 410 -20.17 53.55 32.48
C PRO A 410 -21.24 52.95 31.49
N SER A 411 -22.25 52.31 32.09
CA SER A 411 -23.71 52.28 31.76
C SER A 411 -24.28 52.24 30.32
N ARG A 412 -25.13 51.22 30.05
CA ARG A 412 -26.55 51.28 29.55
C ARG A 412 -26.97 49.91 28.94
N ALA A 413 -28.25 49.54 28.78
CA ALA A 413 -29.49 49.72 29.58
C ALA A 413 -30.65 48.92 28.91
N ALA A 414 -31.55 48.33 29.73
CA ALA A 414 -32.84 47.71 29.31
C ALA A 414 -32.72 46.43 28.42
N THR A 415 -33.72 45.53 28.30
CA THR A 415 -35.12 45.51 28.81
C THR A 415 -35.59 44.07 29.14
N THR A 416 -36.77 43.96 29.78
CA THR A 416 -37.68 42.79 29.99
C THR A 416 -37.66 41.68 28.90
N SER A 417 -38.00 40.40 29.11
CA SER A 417 -38.86 39.69 30.11
C SER A 417 -38.70 38.14 29.93
N SER A 418 -39.17 37.18 30.76
CA SER A 418 -39.76 37.12 32.12
C SER A 418 -39.98 35.64 32.57
N ILE A 419 -40.21 35.39 33.88
CA ILE A 419 -41.21 34.47 34.52
C ILE A 419 -41.63 33.21 33.70
N THR A 420 -41.46 31.94 34.11
CA THR A 420 -41.28 31.23 35.43
C THR A 420 -40.39 29.96 35.21
N SER A 421 -40.16 28.94 36.07
CA SER A 421 -40.64 28.48 37.40
C SER A 421 -39.49 27.80 38.21
N VAL A 422 -39.79 27.13 39.34
CA VAL A 422 -38.78 26.51 40.26
C VAL A 422 -39.29 25.12 40.83
N PRO A 423 -38.77 24.45 41.91
CA PRO A 423 -38.20 23.07 41.87
C PRO A 423 -38.88 22.04 42.87
N PRO A 424 -38.22 21.06 43.57
CA PRO A 424 -37.25 20.00 43.20
C PRO A 424 -37.73 18.49 43.37
N PRO A 425 -37.32 17.63 44.36
CA PRO A 425 -36.55 16.40 44.05
C PRO A 425 -36.93 15.04 44.72
N TYR A 426 -36.14 13.99 44.36
CA TYR A 426 -35.68 12.84 45.18
C TYR A 426 -36.50 11.52 45.34
N ARG A 427 -35.72 10.42 45.35
CA ARG A 427 -35.87 9.08 46.00
C ARG A 427 -36.60 7.91 45.30
N SER A 428 -35.98 6.74 45.48
CA SER A 428 -36.43 5.36 45.18
C SER A 428 -37.35 4.79 46.28
N PRO A 429 -38.01 3.62 46.08
CA PRO A 429 -37.41 2.35 46.51
C PRO A 429 -37.74 1.12 45.63
N SER A 430 -37.40 -0.10 46.07
CA SER A 430 -37.62 -1.38 45.38
C SER A 430 -38.61 -2.31 46.12
N THR A 431 -39.18 -3.30 45.41
CA THR A 431 -39.91 -4.43 46.04
C THR A 431 -39.86 -5.76 45.26
N TYR A 432 -39.04 -6.67 45.77
CA TYR A 432 -39.34 -8.10 46.04
C TYR A 432 -39.54 -9.16 44.92
N ARG A 433 -39.54 -10.43 45.38
CA ARG A 433 -39.37 -11.70 44.65
C ARG A 433 -40.41 -12.73 45.15
N PRO A 434 -40.82 -13.73 44.33
CA PRO A 434 -40.67 -15.15 44.75
C PRO A 434 -40.49 -16.12 43.55
N ASN A 435 -40.25 -17.42 43.72
CA ASN A 435 -39.26 -18.09 44.58
C ASN A 435 -38.84 -19.44 43.96
N ARG A 436 -37.84 -20.13 44.53
CA ARG A 436 -37.28 -21.43 44.07
C ARG A 436 -38.14 -22.65 44.47
N PRO A 437 -37.82 -23.86 43.96
CA PRO A 437 -37.19 -24.84 44.87
C PRO A 437 -35.91 -25.53 44.32
N THR A 438 -35.27 -26.36 45.16
CA THR A 438 -33.95 -27.00 44.95
C THR A 438 -34.03 -28.51 45.23
N VAL A 439 -33.06 -29.31 44.75
CA VAL A 439 -32.35 -30.45 45.41
C VAL A 439 -31.40 -31.04 44.33
N LEU A 440 -30.06 -31.06 44.50
CA LEU A 440 -29.18 -32.06 45.18
C LEU A 440 -29.44 -33.52 44.74
N ALA A 441 -28.49 -34.47 44.67
CA ALA A 441 -27.02 -34.56 44.50
C ALA A 441 -26.75 -36.04 44.07
N THR A 442 -25.57 -36.60 43.69
CA THR A 442 -24.32 -36.84 44.46
C THR A 442 -23.35 -37.75 43.64
N HIS A 443 -22.03 -37.62 43.86
CA HIS A 443 -20.94 -38.65 43.92
C HIS A 443 -20.67 -39.78 42.88
N SER A 444 -19.36 -40.13 42.86
CA SER A 444 -18.62 -41.33 42.39
C SER A 444 -17.98 -41.22 40.98
N GLU A 445 -16.66 -41.38 40.76
CA GLU A 445 -15.60 -42.28 41.30
C GLU A 445 -15.82 -43.77 40.92
N GLY A 446 -14.91 -44.48 40.23
CA GLY A 446 -13.62 -44.07 39.65
C GLY A 446 -12.86 -45.23 38.96
N ASP A 447 -11.58 -44.99 38.64
CA ASP A 447 -10.43 -45.91 38.59
C ASP A 447 -10.20 -47.02 37.51
N VAL A 448 -9.25 -46.69 36.60
CA VAL A 448 -8.01 -47.41 36.14
C VAL A 448 -8.03 -48.84 35.53
N VAL A 449 -7.28 -49.04 34.41
CA VAL A 449 -6.22 -50.08 34.13
C VAL A 449 -6.14 -50.60 32.67
N ALA A 450 -4.93 -50.50 32.07
CA ALA A 450 -4.28 -51.29 30.98
C ALA A 450 -4.78 -51.31 29.50
N GLY A 451 -3.81 -51.53 28.59
CA GLY A 451 -3.94 -52.08 27.22
C GLY A 451 -3.47 -53.56 27.17
N PRO A 452 -2.82 -54.11 26.11
CA PRO A 452 -2.16 -53.46 24.95
C PRO A 452 -2.43 -54.15 23.56
N ASP A 453 -1.52 -53.93 22.59
CA ASP A 453 -1.29 -54.62 21.29
C ASP A 453 -2.39 -54.49 20.18
N HIS A 454 -2.10 -54.54 18.86
CA HIS A 454 -0.96 -55.08 18.07
C HIS A 454 -0.47 -54.15 16.92
N ALA A 455 0.64 -54.55 16.25
CA ALA A 455 1.11 -54.05 14.93
C ALA A 455 0.26 -54.63 13.75
N GLU A 456 0.46 -54.41 12.43
CA GLU A 456 1.60 -53.93 11.58
C GLU A 456 0.99 -53.38 10.22
N HIS A 457 1.54 -53.27 8.99
CA HIS A 457 2.76 -53.70 8.28
C HIS A 457 3.01 -52.88 6.96
N HIS A 458 4.21 -52.31 6.76
CA HIS A 458 4.96 -51.95 5.51
C HIS A 458 4.39 -51.26 4.22
N ASP A 459 5.20 -50.31 3.73
CA ASP A 459 5.76 -50.06 2.36
C ASP A 459 4.97 -49.62 1.09
N TYR A 460 5.17 -48.33 0.73
CA TYR A 460 6.01 -47.80 -0.38
C TYR A 460 5.91 -48.23 -1.89
N TYR A 461 6.19 -47.23 -2.76
CA TYR A 461 6.68 -47.25 -4.16
C TYR A 461 5.73 -47.55 -5.37
N SER A 462 5.18 -46.46 -5.96
CA SER A 462 5.37 -45.96 -7.36
C SER A 462 5.39 -46.89 -8.60
N TRP A 463 4.76 -46.46 -9.73
CA TRP A 463 5.39 -46.17 -11.06
C TRP A 463 4.39 -46.14 -12.27
N THR A 464 4.49 -45.08 -13.10
CA THR A 464 4.16 -44.95 -14.55
C THR A 464 2.82 -45.34 -15.21
N ARG A 465 2.32 -44.38 -16.01
CA ARG A 465 1.91 -44.47 -17.45
C ARG A 465 1.70 -45.86 -18.07
N ARG A 466 0.59 -45.99 -18.82
CA ARG A 466 0.56 -46.65 -20.14
C ARG A 466 -0.30 -45.87 -21.13
N ASP A 467 0.17 -45.79 -22.37
CA ASP A 467 -0.63 -45.38 -23.52
C ASP A 467 -1.49 -46.55 -24.04
N SER A 468 -2.62 -46.23 -24.68
CA SER A 468 -3.27 -47.11 -25.66
C SER A 468 -3.90 -46.25 -26.78
N LYS A 469 -3.93 -46.77 -28.01
CA LYS A 469 -4.30 -46.01 -29.22
C LYS A 469 -5.55 -46.56 -29.91
N PHE A 470 -6.38 -45.62 -30.37
CA PHE A 470 -7.18 -45.62 -31.61
C PHE A 470 -7.91 -46.89 -32.08
N GLN A 471 -9.22 -46.72 -32.32
CA GLN A 471 -9.90 -47.23 -33.51
C GLN A 471 -10.83 -46.14 -34.07
N ASP A 472 -10.95 -46.06 -35.40
CA ASP A 472 -11.57 -44.93 -36.11
C ASP A 472 -13.08 -45.09 -36.37
N ALA A 473 -13.77 -43.96 -36.44
CA ALA A 473 -15.04 -43.80 -37.17
C ALA A 473 -15.09 -42.40 -37.82
N GLN A 474 -15.61 -42.32 -39.06
CA GLN A 474 -15.61 -41.10 -39.91
C GLN A 474 -17.01 -40.45 -39.98
N PRO A 475 -17.15 -39.20 -40.49
CA PRO A 475 -18.04 -38.22 -39.85
C PRO A 475 -19.40 -37.94 -40.53
N GLY A 476 -20.29 -37.36 -39.72
CA GLY A 476 -21.50 -36.61 -40.10
C GLY A 476 -22.15 -36.09 -38.80
N LEU A 477 -22.82 -34.94 -38.75
CA LEU A 477 -23.20 -33.96 -39.78
C LEU A 477 -22.85 -32.54 -39.29
N ALA A 478 -22.54 -31.63 -40.22
CA ALA A 478 -22.43 -30.21 -39.89
C ALA A 478 -23.83 -29.56 -39.82
N LEU A 479 -24.08 -28.75 -38.79
CA LEU A 479 -25.19 -27.80 -38.75
C LEU A 479 -24.62 -26.38 -38.76
N SER A 480 -25.14 -25.55 -39.66
CA SER A 480 -24.59 -24.23 -39.98
C SER A 480 -24.83 -23.19 -38.86
N PRO A 481 -23.97 -22.17 -38.73
CA PRO A 481 -24.28 -20.98 -37.94
C PRO A 481 -25.53 -20.29 -38.50
N SER A 482 -26.44 -19.89 -37.61
CA SER A 482 -27.70 -19.22 -37.99
C SER A 482 -27.43 -17.81 -38.52
N ASN A 483 -27.64 -17.60 -39.82
CA ASN A 483 -27.66 -16.26 -40.41
C ASN A 483 -28.88 -15.47 -39.93
N LEU A 484 -28.69 -14.56 -38.99
CA LEU A 484 -29.55 -13.38 -38.85
C LEU A 484 -28.92 -12.24 -39.65
N PRO A 485 -29.55 -11.76 -40.74
CA PRO A 485 -29.03 -10.61 -41.46
C PRO A 485 -29.25 -9.35 -40.61
N ILE A 486 -28.18 -8.79 -40.07
CA ILE A 486 -28.18 -7.39 -39.63
C ILE A 486 -28.31 -6.55 -40.91
N SER A 487 -29.56 -6.28 -41.29
CA SER A 487 -29.89 -5.19 -42.20
C SER A 487 -29.23 -3.93 -41.65
N ARG A 488 -28.25 -3.40 -42.38
CA ARG A 488 -27.43 -2.26 -41.95
C ARG A 488 -28.31 -1.18 -41.33
N LEU A 489 -27.98 -0.73 -40.12
CA LEU A 489 -28.43 0.58 -39.65
C LEU A 489 -28.06 1.59 -40.76
N SER A 490 -29.06 2.29 -41.29
CA SER A 490 -29.03 2.90 -42.63
C SER A 490 -28.19 4.19 -42.71
N ILE A 491 -26.90 4.10 -42.35
CA ILE A 491 -25.93 5.20 -42.41
C ILE A 491 -25.35 5.28 -43.84
N THR A 492 -26.22 5.61 -44.79
CA THR A 492 -25.86 5.93 -46.18
C THR A 492 -26.61 7.19 -46.63
N GLY A 493 -25.88 8.30 -46.77
CA GLY A 493 -26.46 9.58 -47.19
C GLY A 493 -27.07 9.52 -48.60
N PRO A 494 -28.19 10.22 -48.87
CA PRO A 494 -28.92 10.08 -50.12
C PRO A 494 -28.26 10.84 -51.28
N THR A 495 -28.13 10.17 -52.42
CA THR A 495 -27.88 10.83 -53.71
C THR A 495 -29.20 11.34 -54.29
N ASN A 496 -29.34 12.67 -54.46
CA ASN A 496 -30.30 13.38 -55.31
C ASN A 496 -31.68 12.72 -55.56
N GLY A 497 -32.68 13.03 -54.73
CA GLY A 497 -34.09 12.69 -54.98
C GLY A 497 -35.05 13.43 -54.04
N GLN A 498 -36.00 14.17 -54.60
CA GLN A 498 -36.89 15.10 -53.86
C GLN A 498 -37.72 14.42 -52.74
N GLY A 499 -37.60 14.93 -51.52
CA GLY A 499 -38.49 14.64 -50.38
C GLY A 499 -38.02 15.38 -49.11
N PRO A 500 -38.92 15.82 -48.21
CA PRO A 500 -38.51 16.43 -46.93
C PRO A 500 -37.89 15.36 -46.03
N ALA A 501 -36.63 15.54 -45.66
CA ALA A 501 -35.82 14.49 -45.03
C ALA A 501 -35.83 14.56 -43.50
N ASN A 502 -35.98 13.39 -42.85
CA ASN A 502 -35.75 13.21 -41.41
C ASN A 502 -34.26 13.32 -41.09
N HIS A 503 -33.75 14.55 -40.97
CA HIS A 503 -32.31 14.83 -40.86
C HIS A 503 -31.72 14.69 -39.45
N GLU A 504 -32.55 14.46 -38.42
CA GLU A 504 -32.18 14.73 -37.02
C GLU A 504 -31.42 13.57 -36.34
N ASN A 505 -31.86 12.31 -36.47
CA ASN A 505 -31.27 11.18 -35.72
C ASN A 505 -29.79 10.91 -36.04
N THR A 506 -29.31 11.22 -37.25
CA THR A 506 -27.88 11.05 -37.60
C THR A 506 -27.02 12.22 -37.11
N SER A 507 -27.61 13.29 -36.57
CA SER A 507 -26.86 14.50 -36.17
C SER A 507 -26.02 14.30 -34.91
N ALA A 508 -26.54 13.56 -33.91
CA ALA A 508 -25.94 13.43 -32.58
C ALA A 508 -24.59 12.69 -32.59
N PHE A 509 -24.55 11.50 -33.20
CA PHE A 509 -23.34 10.67 -33.22
C PHE A 509 -22.16 11.30 -33.98
N ASN A 510 -22.37 12.32 -34.83
CA ASN A 510 -21.26 13.09 -35.43
C ASN A 510 -20.34 13.74 -34.38
N GLN A 511 -20.81 13.94 -33.15
CA GLN A 511 -19.96 14.44 -32.07
C GLN A 511 -18.82 13.46 -31.72
N LEU A 512 -19.01 12.15 -31.90
CA LEU A 512 -18.02 11.12 -31.59
C LEU A 512 -16.70 11.32 -32.35
N ALA A 513 -16.75 11.84 -33.58
CA ALA A 513 -15.57 12.14 -34.39
C ALA A 513 -14.64 13.24 -33.81
N GLN A 514 -14.98 13.83 -32.66
CA GLN A 514 -14.13 14.79 -31.91
C GLN A 514 -13.34 14.13 -30.77
N PHE A 515 -13.52 12.83 -30.53
CA PHE A 515 -12.97 12.10 -29.40
C PHE A 515 -12.01 11.00 -29.88
N ASP A 516 -11.04 10.63 -29.04
CA ASP A 516 -10.44 9.30 -28.98
C ASP A 516 -11.45 8.45 -28.19
N ILE A 517 -12.01 7.39 -28.78
CA ILE A 517 -12.90 6.46 -28.07
C ILE A 517 -12.08 5.29 -27.53
N VAL A 518 -12.18 5.05 -26.21
CA VAL A 518 -11.43 4.01 -25.51
C VAL A 518 -12.41 3.12 -24.74
N PHE A 519 -12.26 1.81 -24.87
CA PHE A 519 -12.96 0.84 -24.04
C PHE A 519 -12.04 0.31 -22.94
N LEU A 520 -12.55 0.25 -21.71
CA LEU A 520 -11.95 -0.53 -20.63
C LEU A 520 -12.91 -1.66 -20.29
N VAL A 521 -12.51 -2.89 -20.61
CA VAL A 521 -13.33 -4.10 -20.53
C VAL A 521 -12.97 -4.88 -19.27
N ASP A 522 -13.98 -5.12 -18.45
CA ASP A 522 -13.90 -6.03 -17.32
C ASP A 522 -13.86 -7.49 -17.79
N ASP A 523 -12.70 -8.11 -17.61
CA ASP A 523 -12.42 -9.52 -17.84
C ASP A 523 -12.14 -10.26 -16.51
N THR A 524 -12.66 -9.76 -15.39
CA THR A 524 -12.53 -10.41 -14.08
C THR A 524 -13.51 -11.58 -13.91
N GLY A 525 -13.19 -12.50 -12.99
CA GLY A 525 -13.92 -13.76 -12.82
C GLY A 525 -15.41 -13.62 -12.44
N SER A 526 -15.85 -12.46 -11.95
CA SER A 526 -17.28 -12.15 -11.74
C SER A 526 -18.09 -12.26 -13.04
N MET A 527 -17.47 -11.94 -14.17
CA MET A 527 -18.09 -11.93 -15.51
C MET A 527 -18.49 -13.33 -16.01
N VAL A 528 -18.08 -14.41 -15.32
CA VAL A 528 -18.55 -15.79 -15.58
C VAL A 528 -19.97 -16.02 -15.03
N THR A 529 -20.46 -15.17 -14.12
CA THR A 529 -21.76 -15.33 -13.44
C THR A 529 -22.93 -15.38 -14.43
N GLN A 530 -23.88 -16.29 -14.20
CA GLN A 530 -25.09 -16.51 -15.01
C GLN A 530 -26.33 -15.90 -14.34
N ASP A 531 -26.41 -14.57 -14.29
CA ASP A 531 -27.57 -13.80 -13.79
C ASP A 531 -28.13 -12.77 -14.80
N CYS A 532 -27.63 -12.79 -16.04
CA CYS A 532 -28.15 -11.98 -17.14
C CYS A 532 -29.45 -12.56 -17.73
N ASP A 533 -30.15 -11.74 -18.53
CA ASP A 533 -31.43 -12.18 -19.12
C ASP A 533 -31.23 -13.34 -20.12
N GLY A 534 -32.12 -14.34 -20.02
CA GLY A 534 -31.97 -15.61 -20.73
C GLY A 534 -31.13 -16.66 -19.99
N GLY A 535 -30.44 -16.31 -18.89
CA GLY A 535 -29.52 -17.21 -18.19
C GLY A 535 -28.11 -17.25 -18.79
N GLU A 536 -27.79 -16.29 -19.65
CA GLU A 536 -26.45 -16.08 -20.22
C GLU A 536 -25.45 -15.59 -19.17
N THR A 537 -24.14 -15.70 -19.47
CA THR A 537 -23.11 -15.10 -18.61
C THR A 537 -23.03 -13.58 -18.80
N ARG A 538 -22.55 -12.88 -17.78
CA ARG A 538 -22.23 -11.45 -17.87
C ARG A 538 -21.24 -11.14 -18.99
N TRP A 539 -20.23 -11.99 -19.22
CA TRP A 539 -19.33 -11.90 -20.38
C TRP A 539 -20.06 -12.05 -21.72
N ALA A 540 -21.05 -12.94 -21.83
CA ALA A 540 -21.87 -13.06 -23.03
C ALA A 540 -22.76 -11.82 -23.26
N GLU A 541 -23.29 -11.22 -22.20
CA GLU A 541 -24.01 -9.94 -22.27
C GLU A 541 -23.09 -8.77 -22.66
N LEU A 542 -21.84 -8.74 -22.19
CA LEU A 542 -20.81 -7.79 -22.63
C LEU A 542 -20.46 -7.97 -24.12
N ILE A 543 -20.24 -9.21 -24.57
CA ILE A 543 -20.07 -9.52 -26.00
C ILE A 543 -21.28 -9.02 -26.80
N GLN A 544 -22.50 -9.20 -26.28
CA GLN A 544 -23.73 -8.78 -26.95
C GLN A 544 -23.88 -7.25 -26.99
N SER A 545 -23.53 -6.52 -25.93
CA SER A 545 -23.56 -5.05 -25.93
C SER A 545 -22.56 -4.47 -26.92
N MET A 546 -21.33 -5.00 -26.94
CA MET A 546 -20.29 -4.59 -27.86
C MET A 546 -20.69 -4.77 -29.34
N ARG A 547 -21.45 -5.82 -29.69
CA ARG A 547 -21.97 -6.01 -31.07
C ARG A 547 -22.87 -4.88 -31.58
N TYR A 548 -23.51 -4.11 -30.71
CA TYR A 548 -24.29 -2.93 -31.11
C TYR A 548 -23.47 -1.64 -31.12
N ILE A 549 -22.32 -1.63 -30.42
CA ILE A 549 -21.50 -0.45 -30.17
C ILE A 549 -20.33 -0.34 -31.15
N VAL A 550 -19.55 -1.41 -31.35
CA VAL A 550 -18.21 -1.33 -31.96
C VAL A 550 -18.22 -0.81 -33.41
N ASP A 551 -19.16 -1.30 -34.24
CA ASP A 551 -19.29 -0.84 -35.63
C ASP A 551 -19.82 0.61 -35.72
N LEU A 552 -20.58 1.06 -34.71
CA LEU A 552 -21.09 2.43 -34.64
C LEU A 552 -19.97 3.41 -34.25
N VAL A 553 -19.14 3.08 -33.25
CA VAL A 553 -18.01 3.94 -32.86
C VAL A 553 -16.91 3.96 -33.92
N CYS A 554 -16.53 2.81 -34.50
CA CYS A 554 -15.57 2.75 -35.62
C CYS A 554 -16.10 3.45 -36.89
N HIS A 555 -17.42 3.69 -37.01
CA HIS A 555 -17.95 4.50 -38.09
C HIS A 555 -17.63 5.99 -37.91
N TYR A 556 -17.61 6.53 -36.70
CA TYR A 556 -17.35 7.95 -36.46
C TYR A 556 -15.89 8.25 -36.12
N ASP A 557 -15.22 7.34 -35.40
CA ASP A 557 -13.83 7.46 -35.05
C ASP A 557 -12.92 6.84 -36.14
N LYS A 558 -11.91 7.59 -36.62
CA LYS A 558 -11.27 7.34 -37.94
C LYS A 558 -9.82 6.90 -37.92
N ASP A 559 -9.11 7.22 -36.86
CA ASP A 559 -7.79 6.68 -36.50
C ASP A 559 -7.94 5.40 -35.67
N GLY A 560 -9.06 5.22 -34.96
CA GLY A 560 -9.55 3.95 -34.43
C GLY A 560 -9.93 4.03 -32.96
N VAL A 561 -10.48 2.95 -32.42
CA VAL A 561 -10.80 2.82 -30.98
C VAL A 561 -9.72 2.00 -30.27
N ASP A 562 -9.33 2.42 -29.07
CA ASP A 562 -8.44 1.65 -28.21
C ASP A 562 -9.26 0.70 -27.33
N VAL A 563 -8.83 -0.56 -27.16
CA VAL A 563 -9.47 -1.54 -26.27
C VAL A 563 -8.47 -2.02 -25.23
N HIS A 564 -8.81 -1.84 -23.95
CA HIS A 564 -8.01 -2.25 -22.79
C HIS A 564 -8.78 -3.25 -21.91
N PHE A 565 -8.04 -4.08 -21.17
CA PHE A 565 -8.57 -5.10 -20.25
C PHE A 565 -8.08 -4.90 -18.81
N LEU A 566 -8.89 -5.26 -17.81
CA LEU A 566 -8.51 -5.13 -16.40
C LEU A 566 -7.40 -6.13 -16.00
N ILE A 567 -7.49 -7.37 -16.46
CA ILE A 567 -6.52 -8.44 -16.17
C ILE A 567 -5.59 -8.68 -17.37
N ASN A 568 -6.16 -8.93 -18.55
CA ASN A 568 -5.40 -9.31 -19.75
C ASN A 568 -4.76 -8.11 -20.47
N SER A 569 -4.07 -7.21 -19.76
CA SER A 569 -3.43 -6.01 -20.35
C SER A 569 -2.40 -6.29 -21.46
N LEU A 570 -1.88 -7.52 -21.55
CA LEU A 570 -1.07 -7.99 -22.69
C LEU A 570 -1.88 -8.23 -23.99
N LYS A 571 -3.21 -8.03 -23.95
CA LYS A 571 -4.16 -8.07 -25.06
C LYS A 571 -4.76 -6.70 -25.37
N ASP A 572 -4.33 -5.64 -24.69
CA ASP A 572 -4.70 -4.26 -25.01
C ASP A 572 -4.28 -3.94 -26.45
N GLU A 573 -5.22 -3.46 -27.27
CA GLU A 573 -5.02 -3.24 -28.70
C GLU A 573 -5.55 -1.86 -29.11
N PRO A 574 -4.66 -0.92 -29.51
CA PRO A 574 -5.03 0.44 -29.91
C PRO A 574 -5.35 0.57 -31.41
N GLU A 575 -5.94 1.71 -31.78
CA GLU A 575 -6.23 2.10 -33.18
C GLU A 575 -7.08 1.09 -33.99
N ILE A 576 -8.01 0.37 -33.33
CA ILE A 576 -8.88 -0.60 -34.02
C ILE A 576 -9.92 0.12 -34.88
N ARG A 577 -9.92 -0.14 -36.19
CA ARG A 577 -10.80 0.52 -37.18
C ARG A 577 -11.95 -0.35 -37.70
N GLU A 578 -12.00 -1.61 -37.31
CA GLU A 578 -13.03 -2.58 -37.71
C GLU A 578 -13.62 -3.23 -36.46
N GLY A 579 -14.93 -3.07 -36.21
CA GLY A 579 -15.58 -3.65 -35.05
C GLY A 579 -15.47 -5.18 -34.99
N GLN A 580 -15.35 -5.85 -36.14
CA GLN A 580 -15.07 -7.28 -36.23
C GLN A 580 -13.72 -7.69 -35.61
N ARG A 581 -12.73 -6.79 -35.49
CA ARG A 581 -11.49 -7.06 -34.74
C ARG A 581 -11.74 -7.05 -33.24
N VAL A 582 -12.46 -6.05 -32.72
CA VAL A 582 -12.90 -6.02 -31.31
C VAL A 582 -13.71 -7.27 -30.97
N MET A 583 -14.66 -7.65 -31.82
CA MET A 583 -15.42 -8.90 -31.64
C MET A 583 -14.54 -10.15 -31.71
N THR A 584 -13.42 -10.12 -32.43
CA THR A 584 -12.46 -11.24 -32.47
C THR A 584 -11.67 -11.37 -31.17
N LEU A 585 -11.24 -10.25 -30.58
CA LEU A 585 -10.61 -10.23 -29.25
C LEU A 585 -11.53 -10.89 -28.22
N LEU A 586 -12.74 -10.34 -28.05
CA LEU A 586 -13.71 -10.73 -27.02
C LEU A 586 -14.30 -12.15 -27.18
N THR A 587 -14.17 -12.79 -28.35
CA THR A 587 -14.75 -14.13 -28.61
C THR A 587 -13.73 -15.23 -28.90
N LYS A 588 -12.43 -14.90 -29.03
CA LYS A 588 -11.38 -15.88 -29.41
C LYS A 588 -10.02 -15.68 -28.77
N GLU A 589 -9.73 -14.51 -28.19
CA GLU A 589 -8.40 -14.19 -27.66
C GLU A 589 -8.39 -13.76 -26.19
N VAL A 590 -9.53 -13.27 -25.67
CA VAL A 590 -9.75 -12.90 -24.28
C VAL A 590 -11.06 -13.53 -23.80
N GLY A 591 -11.09 -13.91 -22.53
CA GLY A 591 -12.25 -14.30 -21.76
C GLY A 591 -12.00 -14.01 -20.27
N PRO A 592 -13.01 -14.15 -19.40
CA PRO A 592 -12.86 -13.85 -17.97
C PRO A 592 -11.80 -14.75 -17.29
N ASP A 593 -11.10 -14.23 -16.28
CA ASP A 593 -10.22 -15.06 -15.45
C ASP A 593 -11.02 -15.97 -14.50
N GLU A 594 -11.26 -17.20 -14.96
CA GLU A 594 -11.92 -18.27 -14.19
C GLU A 594 -11.20 -18.64 -12.88
N MET A 595 -9.93 -18.24 -12.66
CA MET A 595 -9.24 -18.52 -11.40
C MET A 595 -9.65 -17.60 -10.25
N GLY A 596 -10.39 -16.52 -10.54
CA GLY A 596 -11.01 -15.64 -9.56
C GLY A 596 -10.10 -14.55 -9.03
N GLY A 597 -10.65 -13.34 -8.93
CA GLY A 597 -9.98 -12.14 -8.44
C GLY A 597 -10.99 -11.03 -8.16
N GLY A 598 -10.53 -9.96 -7.53
CA GLY A 598 -11.32 -8.74 -7.35
C GLY A 598 -11.30 -7.85 -8.60
N THR A 599 -12.30 -7.00 -8.75
CA THR A 599 -12.44 -6.09 -9.91
C THR A 599 -11.61 -4.83 -9.67
N TYR A 600 -10.32 -4.86 -10.01
CA TYR A 600 -9.41 -3.73 -9.82
C TYR A 600 -9.36 -2.84 -11.07
N MET A 601 -9.76 -1.58 -10.96
CA MET A 601 -9.90 -0.67 -12.11
C MET A 601 -8.88 0.47 -12.14
N GLN A 602 -8.26 0.84 -11.01
CA GLN A 602 -7.54 2.12 -10.92
C GLN A 602 -6.31 2.20 -11.82
N ASP A 603 -5.48 1.16 -11.94
CA ASP A 603 -4.21 1.29 -12.68
C ASP A 603 -4.45 1.54 -14.18
N GLN A 604 -5.37 0.81 -14.81
CA GLN A 604 -5.77 1.06 -16.20
C GLN A 604 -6.47 2.42 -16.36
N LEU A 605 -7.41 2.75 -15.46
CA LEU A 605 -8.11 4.03 -15.48
C LEU A 605 -7.14 5.22 -15.36
N TRP A 606 -6.12 5.10 -14.48
CA TRP A 606 -5.08 6.09 -14.29
C TRP A 606 -4.19 6.24 -15.52
N GLU A 607 -3.76 5.14 -16.16
CA GLU A 607 -2.92 5.21 -17.35
C GLU A 607 -3.64 5.88 -18.52
N ILE A 608 -4.88 5.46 -18.82
CA ILE A 608 -5.70 6.02 -19.91
C ILE A 608 -5.97 7.52 -19.68
N LEU A 609 -6.41 7.91 -18.47
CA LEU A 609 -6.70 9.31 -18.15
C LEU A 609 -5.44 10.17 -18.15
N THR A 610 -4.33 9.70 -17.58
CA THR A 610 -3.06 10.42 -17.55
C THR A 610 -2.52 10.63 -18.96
N ARG A 611 -2.49 9.59 -19.79
CA ARG A 611 -2.06 9.66 -21.21
C ARG A 611 -2.86 10.69 -22.00
N SER A 612 -4.17 10.82 -21.76
CA SER A 612 -5.02 11.83 -22.42
C SER A 612 -4.81 13.25 -21.88
N ILE A 613 -4.73 13.42 -20.56
CA ILE A 613 -4.53 14.73 -19.92
C ILE A 613 -3.14 15.29 -20.28
N ASP A 614 -2.12 14.44 -20.34
CA ASP A 614 -0.75 14.82 -20.72
C ASP A 614 -0.67 15.27 -22.18
N LYS A 615 -1.34 14.58 -23.13
CA LYS A 615 -1.52 15.07 -24.52
C LYS A 615 -2.07 16.51 -24.54
N PHE A 616 -3.11 16.78 -23.74
CA PHE A 616 -3.74 18.10 -23.69
C PHE A 616 -2.88 19.16 -22.98
N GLU A 617 -2.14 18.78 -21.94
CA GLU A 617 -1.19 19.65 -21.25
C GLU A 617 -0.03 20.04 -22.17
N ASP A 618 0.54 19.10 -22.93
CA ASP A 618 1.58 19.34 -23.92
C ASP A 618 1.10 20.36 -24.98
N TYR A 619 -0.10 20.17 -25.53
CA TYR A 619 -0.75 21.15 -26.40
C TYR A 619 -0.90 22.53 -25.72
N ARG A 620 -1.35 22.57 -24.47
CA ARG A 620 -1.50 23.82 -23.69
C ARG A 620 -0.17 24.54 -23.47
N ARG A 621 0.93 23.80 -23.26
CA ARG A 621 2.29 24.35 -23.14
C ARG A 621 2.82 24.83 -24.51
N ASN A 622 2.56 24.08 -25.59
CA ASN A 622 3.03 24.38 -26.95
C ASN A 622 2.35 25.59 -27.62
N LEU A 623 1.14 25.97 -27.20
CA LEU A 623 0.46 27.20 -27.65
C LEU A 623 1.27 28.50 -27.44
N LYS A 624 2.32 28.48 -26.60
CA LYS A 624 3.22 29.62 -26.37
C LYS A 624 4.35 29.73 -27.40
N TYR A 625 4.63 28.67 -28.15
CA TYR A 625 5.84 28.52 -28.96
C TYR A 625 5.54 28.19 -30.44
N THR A 626 4.49 27.41 -30.69
CA THR A 626 4.07 26.99 -32.03
C THR A 626 2.83 27.77 -32.45
N PRO A 627 2.84 28.51 -33.58
CA PRO A 627 1.62 29.11 -34.13
C PRO A 627 0.68 28.01 -34.63
N LYS A 628 -0.52 27.89 -34.04
CA LYS A 628 -1.51 26.81 -34.30
C LYS A 628 -0.89 25.40 -34.18
N PRO A 629 -0.53 24.94 -32.97
CA PRO A 629 -0.19 23.54 -32.78
C PRO A 629 -1.44 22.69 -33.01
N GLU A 630 -1.26 21.46 -33.48
CA GLU A 630 -2.36 20.50 -33.59
C GLU A 630 -2.95 20.23 -32.21
N ARG A 631 -4.29 20.25 -32.12
CA ARG A 631 -5.00 20.02 -30.87
C ARG A 631 -5.34 18.53 -30.76
N PRO A 632 -4.95 17.84 -29.68
CA PRO A 632 -5.40 16.48 -29.46
C PRO A 632 -6.92 16.43 -29.32
N LYS A 633 -7.50 15.32 -29.77
CA LYS A 633 -8.89 14.96 -29.50
C LYS A 633 -9.21 14.96 -28.00
N LYS A 634 -10.50 14.90 -27.71
CA LYS A 634 -11.05 14.70 -26.37
C LYS A 634 -11.03 13.21 -26.03
N LEU A 635 -11.11 12.80 -24.77
CA LEU A 635 -11.30 11.37 -24.43
C LEU A 635 -12.77 11.06 -24.17
N ASN A 636 -13.27 9.97 -24.76
CA ASN A 636 -14.52 9.31 -24.37
C ASN A 636 -14.18 7.88 -23.92
N LEU A 637 -14.01 7.69 -22.61
CA LEU A 637 -13.67 6.39 -22.03
C LEU A 637 -14.96 5.67 -21.62
N ILE A 638 -15.18 4.46 -22.15
CA ILE A 638 -16.32 3.61 -21.83
C ILE A 638 -15.81 2.40 -21.03
N VAL A 639 -16.07 2.40 -19.72
CA VAL A 639 -15.76 1.30 -18.81
C VAL A 639 -16.95 0.36 -18.76
N ILE A 640 -16.76 -0.91 -19.12
CA ILE A 640 -17.83 -1.92 -19.14
C ILE A 640 -17.50 -2.98 -18.09
N THR A 641 -18.34 -3.10 -17.05
CA THR A 641 -18.09 -3.89 -15.83
C THR A 641 -19.38 -4.39 -15.22
N ASP A 642 -19.34 -5.52 -14.50
CA ASP A 642 -20.47 -6.02 -13.71
C ASP A 642 -20.44 -5.60 -12.23
N GLY A 643 -19.27 -5.19 -11.76
CA GLY A 643 -18.95 -5.05 -10.36
C GLY A 643 -18.87 -3.60 -9.91
N ALA A 644 -18.90 -3.44 -8.59
CA ALA A 644 -18.23 -2.30 -7.99
C ALA A 644 -16.75 -2.65 -7.88
N ALA A 645 -15.85 -1.72 -8.18
CA ALA A 645 -14.43 -2.00 -8.08
C ALA A 645 -14.03 -2.41 -6.63
N ASP A 646 -12.98 -3.22 -6.48
CA ASP A 646 -12.39 -3.52 -5.16
C ASP A 646 -11.46 -2.38 -4.67
N ASP A 647 -10.98 -1.55 -5.58
CA ASP A 647 -10.15 -0.35 -5.35
C ASP A 647 -10.95 0.97 -5.47
N LYS A 648 -12.18 0.98 -4.95
CA LYS A 648 -13.15 2.10 -5.04
C LYS A 648 -12.56 3.47 -4.73
N GLU A 649 -11.88 3.60 -3.59
CA GLU A 649 -11.33 4.87 -3.13
C GLU A 649 -10.22 5.37 -4.06
N GLU A 650 -9.45 4.47 -4.66
CA GLU A 650 -8.40 4.75 -5.64
C GLU A 650 -9.00 5.13 -7.01
N VAL A 651 -10.09 4.49 -7.44
CA VAL A 651 -10.88 4.88 -8.62
C VAL A 651 -11.48 6.28 -8.43
N GLU A 652 -12.13 6.53 -7.29
CA GLU A 652 -12.69 7.83 -6.90
C GLU A 652 -11.62 8.92 -6.84
N PHE A 653 -10.45 8.62 -6.27
CA PHE A 653 -9.29 9.50 -6.27
C PHE A 653 -8.77 9.78 -7.69
N THR A 654 -8.72 8.77 -8.55
CA THR A 654 -8.22 8.89 -9.93
C THR A 654 -9.12 9.78 -10.78
N ILE A 655 -10.44 9.60 -10.69
CA ILE A 655 -11.45 10.46 -11.30
C ILE A 655 -11.33 11.90 -10.75
N THR A 656 -11.21 12.04 -9.42
CA THR A 656 -11.06 13.35 -8.75
C THR A 656 -9.79 14.08 -9.19
N SER A 657 -8.66 13.36 -9.28
CA SER A 657 -7.37 13.89 -9.72
C SER A 657 -7.40 14.32 -11.19
N ALA A 658 -7.99 13.50 -12.06
CA ALA A 658 -8.21 13.83 -13.47
C ALA A 658 -9.05 15.11 -13.63
N ALA A 659 -10.18 15.20 -12.93
CA ALA A 659 -11.04 16.39 -12.91
C ALA A 659 -10.28 17.64 -12.44
N GLN A 660 -9.53 17.55 -11.34
CA GLN A 660 -8.73 18.67 -10.81
C GLN A 660 -7.60 19.09 -11.76
N ARG A 661 -6.89 18.17 -12.41
CA ARG A 661 -5.90 18.50 -13.45
C ARG A 661 -6.56 19.24 -14.61
N LEU A 662 -7.72 18.78 -15.09
CA LEU A 662 -8.46 19.43 -16.19
C LEU A 662 -8.89 20.86 -15.84
N ASP A 663 -9.33 21.12 -14.62
CA ASP A 663 -9.67 22.49 -14.18
C ASP A 663 -8.44 23.39 -14.03
N GLN A 664 -7.32 22.89 -13.48
CA GLN A 664 -6.05 23.61 -13.43
C GLN A 664 -5.55 24.01 -14.83
N LEU A 665 -5.67 23.11 -15.81
CA LEU A 665 -5.32 23.34 -17.21
C LEU A 665 -6.33 24.24 -17.96
N ARG A 666 -7.45 24.60 -17.32
CA ARG A 666 -8.60 25.28 -17.93
C ARG A 666 -9.05 24.57 -19.20
N ALA A 667 -9.17 23.24 -19.12
CA ALA A 667 -9.71 22.41 -20.18
C ALA A 667 -11.21 22.74 -20.38
N PRO A 668 -11.75 22.64 -21.60
CA PRO A 668 -13.20 22.68 -21.79
C PRO A 668 -13.88 21.53 -21.00
N PRO A 669 -15.16 21.64 -20.64
CA PRO A 669 -15.85 20.62 -19.82
C PRO A 669 -15.68 19.21 -20.37
N ASN A 670 -16.04 19.00 -21.65
CA ASN A 670 -15.91 17.73 -22.35
C ASN A 670 -14.53 17.48 -22.98
N GLN A 671 -13.43 17.81 -22.30
CA GLN A 671 -12.10 17.38 -22.73
C GLN A 671 -11.84 15.89 -22.41
N VAL A 672 -12.51 15.37 -21.37
CA VAL A 672 -12.56 13.97 -20.95
C VAL A 672 -13.99 13.70 -20.48
N GLY A 673 -14.54 12.53 -20.80
CA GLY A 673 -15.68 11.92 -20.12
C GLY A 673 -15.42 10.44 -19.86
N ILE A 674 -15.99 9.93 -18.76
CA ILE A 674 -15.88 8.55 -18.30
C ILE A 674 -17.31 8.00 -18.19
N GLN A 675 -17.70 7.19 -19.16
CA GLN A 675 -18.96 6.46 -19.13
C GLN A 675 -18.75 5.12 -18.42
N PHE A 676 -19.51 4.83 -17.38
CA PHE A 676 -19.69 3.47 -16.89
C PHE A 676 -20.91 2.83 -17.56
N LEU A 677 -20.73 1.60 -18.04
CA LEU A 677 -21.78 0.73 -18.57
C LEU A 677 -21.85 -0.54 -17.72
N GLN A 678 -22.84 -0.60 -16.82
CA GLN A 678 -23.00 -1.76 -15.94
C GLN A 678 -23.59 -2.95 -16.70
N ILE A 679 -22.99 -4.13 -16.52
CA ILE A 679 -23.49 -5.44 -16.98
C ILE A 679 -24.12 -6.19 -15.80
N GLY A 680 -25.13 -7.03 -16.04
CA GLY A 680 -25.82 -7.74 -14.97
C GLY A 680 -26.58 -6.79 -14.03
N LYS A 681 -26.93 -7.29 -12.82
CA LYS A 681 -27.97 -6.68 -11.97
C LYS A 681 -27.55 -6.47 -10.51
N ASP A 682 -26.25 -6.30 -10.25
CA ASP A 682 -25.73 -6.05 -8.90
C ASP A 682 -26.12 -4.65 -8.39
N VAL A 683 -26.88 -4.62 -7.30
CA VAL A 683 -27.44 -3.40 -6.68
C VAL A 683 -26.39 -2.57 -5.93
N GLN A 684 -25.27 -3.17 -5.50
CA GLN A 684 -24.18 -2.52 -4.79
C GLN A 684 -23.11 -1.98 -5.76
N ALA A 685 -22.99 -2.60 -6.94
CA ALA A 685 -22.33 -2.01 -8.11
C ALA A 685 -23.09 -0.77 -8.59
N GLY A 686 -24.39 -0.90 -8.91
CA GLY A 686 -25.22 0.21 -9.37
C GLY A 686 -25.13 1.45 -8.47
N LYS A 687 -25.37 1.30 -7.17
CA LYS A 687 -25.25 2.40 -6.17
C LYS A 687 -23.87 3.04 -6.07
N TRP A 688 -22.80 2.30 -6.36
CA TRP A 688 -21.45 2.87 -6.35
C TRP A 688 -21.19 3.65 -7.63
N LEU A 689 -21.63 3.15 -8.79
CA LEU A 689 -21.54 3.89 -10.05
C LEU A 689 -22.42 5.16 -10.01
N GLU A 690 -23.63 5.07 -9.46
CA GLU A 690 -24.50 6.22 -9.14
C GLU A 690 -23.80 7.26 -8.24
N PHE A 691 -22.95 6.81 -7.31
CA PHE A 691 -22.15 7.70 -6.47
C PHE A 691 -21.02 8.39 -7.25
N LEU A 692 -20.31 7.69 -8.16
CA LEU A 692 -19.26 8.28 -8.99
C LEU A 692 -19.80 9.40 -9.91
N ASP A 693 -20.98 9.17 -10.47
CA ASP A 693 -21.73 10.10 -11.30
C ASP A 693 -22.28 11.26 -10.46
N ASP A 694 -23.28 10.98 -9.63
CA ASP A 694 -24.19 11.98 -9.11
C ASP A 694 -23.69 12.62 -7.79
N SER A 695 -22.73 12.00 -7.09
CA SER A 695 -22.31 12.44 -5.73
C SER A 695 -20.85 12.89 -5.64
N LEU A 696 -19.92 12.19 -6.29
CA LEU A 696 -18.47 12.43 -6.16
C LEU A 696 -18.09 13.86 -6.52
N HIS A 697 -18.58 14.37 -7.66
CA HIS A 697 -18.25 15.72 -8.12
C HIS A 697 -18.76 16.81 -7.16
N LYS A 698 -19.98 16.63 -6.63
CA LYS A 698 -20.63 17.54 -5.67
C LYS A 698 -19.92 17.53 -4.32
N MET A 699 -19.44 16.37 -3.89
CA MET A 699 -18.73 16.20 -2.62
C MET A 699 -17.31 16.79 -2.66
N GLN A 700 -16.58 16.59 -3.75
CA GLN A 700 -15.19 17.05 -3.89
C GLN A 700 -15.07 18.50 -4.40
N GLY A 701 -16.15 19.12 -4.88
CA GLY A 701 -16.15 20.48 -5.40
C GLY A 701 -15.38 20.64 -6.73
N ILE A 702 -15.39 19.59 -7.55
CA ILE A 702 -14.66 19.46 -8.81
C ILE A 702 -15.62 19.59 -10.00
N ARG A 703 -15.08 19.73 -11.23
CA ARG A 703 -15.88 19.43 -12.42
C ARG A 703 -16.42 18.00 -12.37
N ASP A 704 -17.59 17.83 -12.94
CA ASP A 704 -18.15 16.53 -13.23
C ASP A 704 -17.64 16.02 -14.60
N ILE A 705 -17.28 14.74 -14.67
CA ILE A 705 -16.75 14.05 -15.85
C ILE A 705 -17.26 12.60 -16.00
N VAL A 706 -18.19 12.15 -15.15
CA VAL A 706 -18.70 10.76 -15.15
C VAL A 706 -20.13 10.71 -15.71
N ASP A 707 -20.58 9.56 -16.22
CA ASP A 707 -22.00 9.21 -16.36
C ASP A 707 -22.12 7.68 -16.18
N THR A 708 -23.22 7.17 -15.63
CA THR A 708 -23.45 5.72 -15.50
C THR A 708 -24.79 5.28 -16.09
N ARG A 709 -24.78 4.14 -16.80
CA ARG A 709 -26.00 3.51 -17.35
C ARG A 709 -25.92 1.98 -17.19
N PRO A 710 -27.02 1.30 -16.81
CA PRO A 710 -27.11 -0.16 -16.90
C PRO A 710 -27.39 -0.59 -18.34
N TRP A 711 -26.65 -1.58 -18.84
CA TRP A 711 -27.01 -2.28 -20.06
C TRP A 711 -28.28 -3.10 -19.85
N ASN A 712 -29.14 -3.12 -20.86
CA ASN A 712 -30.29 -4.01 -20.94
C ASN A 712 -30.46 -4.41 -22.40
N ASN A 713 -30.42 -5.72 -22.67
CA ASN A 713 -30.47 -6.24 -24.04
C ASN A 713 -31.78 -5.86 -24.76
N PRO A 714 -31.72 -5.41 -26.03
CA PRO A 714 -32.91 -4.95 -26.74
C PRO A 714 -33.74 -6.11 -27.29
N GLU A 715 -34.98 -6.25 -26.81
CA GLU A 715 -35.99 -7.11 -27.47
C GLU A 715 -36.21 -6.73 -28.95
N VAL A 716 -36.17 -5.42 -29.25
CA VAL A 716 -36.33 -4.87 -30.59
C VAL A 716 -35.38 -3.69 -30.79
N VAL A 717 -34.60 -3.72 -31.87
CA VAL A 717 -33.80 -2.57 -32.34
C VAL A 717 -34.74 -1.52 -32.95
N ASN A 718 -34.96 -0.43 -32.22
CA ASN A 718 -35.87 0.65 -32.58
C ASN A 718 -35.32 2.02 -32.12
N GLN A 719 -36.06 3.11 -32.35
CA GLN A 719 -35.61 4.47 -32.00
C GLN A 719 -35.40 4.68 -30.48
N SER A 720 -36.11 3.94 -29.61
CA SER A 720 -35.83 3.97 -28.16
C SER A 720 -34.47 3.36 -27.85
N PHE A 721 -34.13 2.22 -28.46
CA PHE A 721 -32.80 1.64 -28.35
C PHE A 721 -31.72 2.55 -28.98
N THR A 722 -32.00 3.23 -30.09
CA THR A 722 -31.09 4.26 -30.64
C THR A 722 -30.86 5.41 -29.65
N LYS A 723 -31.89 5.89 -28.94
CA LYS A 723 -31.73 6.89 -27.88
C LYS A 723 -30.88 6.36 -26.71
N ARG A 724 -31.06 5.09 -26.30
CA ARG A 724 -30.22 4.46 -25.27
C ARG A 724 -28.75 4.35 -25.69
N LEU A 725 -28.47 3.97 -26.95
CA LEU A 725 -27.11 3.98 -27.49
C LEU A 725 -26.54 5.41 -27.57
N GLU A 726 -27.36 6.42 -27.85
CA GLU A 726 -26.94 7.82 -27.80
C GLU A 726 -26.56 8.25 -26.37
N GLN A 727 -27.38 7.90 -25.38
CA GLN A 727 -27.10 8.16 -23.96
C GLN A 727 -25.81 7.45 -23.51
N ILE A 728 -25.63 6.17 -23.83
CA ILE A 728 -24.41 5.40 -23.48
C ILE A 728 -23.16 5.95 -24.20
N LEU A 729 -23.25 6.41 -25.44
CA LEU A 729 -22.07 6.86 -26.18
C LEU A 729 -21.74 8.36 -26.01
N LEU A 730 -22.67 9.17 -25.51
CA LEU A 730 -22.50 10.62 -25.39
C LEU A 730 -22.77 11.21 -24.00
N GLY A 731 -23.32 10.46 -23.03
CA GLY A 731 -23.71 10.97 -21.70
C GLY A 731 -22.60 11.75 -21.01
N ALA A 732 -21.50 11.06 -20.67
CA ALA A 732 -20.36 11.67 -19.97
C ALA A 732 -19.73 12.89 -20.72
N VAL A 733 -19.93 13.01 -22.04
CA VAL A 733 -19.25 13.99 -22.91
C VAL A 733 -20.15 15.06 -23.56
N SER A 734 -21.48 14.97 -23.44
CA SER A 734 -22.46 15.80 -24.16
C SER A 734 -23.57 16.34 -23.25
N ARG A 735 -23.15 16.92 -22.11
CA ARG A 735 -23.95 17.43 -20.97
C ARG A 735 -24.89 18.63 -21.24
N LEU A 736 -25.48 18.67 -22.42
CA LEU A 736 -26.55 19.58 -22.82
C LEU A 736 -27.94 18.91 -22.78
N LYS A 737 -28.02 17.63 -22.41
CA LYS A 737 -29.27 16.83 -22.44
C LYS A 737 -29.82 16.42 -21.07
N ASP A 738 -28.99 16.43 -20.04
CA ASP A 738 -29.35 15.94 -18.69
C ASP A 738 -30.36 16.86 -17.98
N GLY A 739 -30.54 18.09 -18.50
CA GLY A 739 -31.47 19.08 -17.97
C GLY A 739 -32.94 18.92 -18.38
N GLU A 740 -33.29 17.99 -19.28
CA GLU A 740 -34.66 17.89 -19.84
C GLU A 740 -35.53 16.76 -19.25
N GLU A 741 -34.95 15.64 -18.78
CA GLU A 741 -35.76 14.47 -18.33
C GLU A 741 -36.35 14.60 -16.91
N THR A 742 -36.04 15.66 -16.16
CA THR A 742 -36.56 15.87 -14.78
C THR A 742 -38.01 16.39 -14.71
N VAL A 743 -38.71 16.54 -15.85
CA VAL A 743 -40.06 17.12 -15.91
C VAL A 743 -41.18 16.09 -16.16
N GLU A 744 -40.94 15.02 -16.92
CA GLU A 744 -42.03 14.14 -17.40
C GLU A 744 -42.38 12.93 -16.50
N LEU A 745 -41.62 12.65 -15.44
CA LEU A 745 -41.88 11.50 -14.55
C LEU A 745 -42.82 11.80 -13.35
N HIS A 746 -43.45 12.98 -13.33
CA HIS A 746 -44.48 13.36 -12.35
C HIS A 746 -45.74 13.93 -13.05
N SER A 747 -46.40 13.08 -13.84
CA SER A 747 -47.71 13.34 -14.47
C SER A 747 -48.54 12.06 -14.55
#